data_AF-A0A813KF06-F1
#
_entry.id   AF-A0A813KF06-F1
#
_cell.length_a   1.000
_cell.length_b   1.000
_cell.length_c   1.000
_cell.angle_alpha   90.00
_cell.angle_beta   90.00
_cell.angle_gamma   90.00
#
_symmetry.space_group_name_H-M   'P 1'
#
loop_
_entity.id
_entity.type
_entity.pdbx_description
1 polymer ?
#
loop_
_entity_poly.entity_id
_entity_poly.type
_entity_poly.pdbx_seq_one_letter_code
_entity_poly.pdbx_strand_id
1 'polypeptide(L)'
;MAAWPHDLCEKLQRVVKLNAFMGANEEFNSLKTAVLKSTPSELAAQARHAGLVWEFLIGFAGKKAFYRSHVVLVVKALMAAAGGWPEAYSGNAALRLQAAALHEELQAVLGSDGLPEQPASASVAGAGLSAAIGGIRSPGAAGSAAKNGKPVVWPEWSTLEAIVRMDRFMSANDEFANLRAAVLAADPVQLASQVAHAGMLWMFLIGFAERKSFYRSHVAEVANALRLDAGWSSGLEAIWPDVEKRVKALPGNLPAAFGCEGCENKEEEEEKAPSPDAKGKPSSDKSEASVQKVEDLAREVSVTGNTEVARPNEKSLDERLSAMLGGDHEDSQEPAKVVAEQGLPQSLLQDPITSSQSGSWEEAAPAVTGGAAAPVPLSGLPDVLKTANPFLQRAKEQEATQPLISHYLRIHALELLIGAKQRGETTPEADALLFSTFSEAEAKKASLDLTDGPSQMEAFALRSFDSAVANDVSGLPVNKLPVQLYVASLFVDALAQFHTGILPPHLLKISQYAKGRALHIRECLQRGVEPSPPAPPEPLPAPPRMQSPARPDTAPTAAPVPAPAPAASTAFPVGPIAPVAPAAAPAVADPPAVPSTAAVPQAVAAPSLIPPAVIPVLRPEFAGLTRSKKLAEARKKSDLAVSALESDDTVHARAHILAALSLIEGLT
;
A
#
# COMPACT_ATOMS: atom_id res chain seq x y z
N MET A 1 -9.28 33.49 -12.96
CA MET A 1 -9.38 32.96 -14.32
C MET A 1 -8.67 31.62 -14.33
N ALA A 2 -9.39 30.54 -14.58
CA ALA A 2 -8.78 29.23 -14.73
C ALA A 2 -8.34 29.10 -16.20
N ALA A 3 -7.07 29.39 -16.47
CA ALA A 3 -6.55 29.27 -17.83
C ALA A 3 -6.69 27.82 -18.30
N TRP A 4 -7.42 27.61 -19.40
CA TRP A 4 -7.36 26.35 -20.14
C TRP A 4 -5.92 26.19 -20.64
N PRO A 5 -5.24 25.06 -20.37
CA PRO A 5 -3.89 24.85 -20.86
C PRO A 5 -3.87 24.97 -22.39
N HIS A 6 -2.96 25.78 -22.93
CA HIS A 6 -2.93 26.10 -24.36
C HIS A 6 -2.78 24.85 -25.25
N ASP A 7 -2.14 23.81 -24.73
CA ASP A 7 -1.90 22.50 -25.35
C ASP A 7 -3.02 21.48 -25.12
N LEU A 8 -4.01 21.76 -24.25
CA LEU A 8 -5.06 20.80 -23.90
C LEU A 8 -5.86 20.37 -25.13
N CYS A 9 -6.24 21.31 -26.01
CA CYS A 9 -7.00 20.99 -27.21
C CYS A 9 -6.19 20.10 -28.17
N GLU A 10 -4.88 20.34 -28.32
CA GLU A 10 -4.00 19.50 -29.16
C GLU A 10 -3.83 18.09 -28.59
N LYS A 11 -3.70 17.97 -27.26
CA LYS A 11 -3.65 16.68 -26.55
C LYS A 11 -4.95 15.90 -26.73
N LEU A 12 -6.11 16.53 -26.52
CA LEU A 12 -7.41 15.90 -26.74
C LEU A 12 -7.58 15.47 -28.21
N GLN A 13 -7.17 16.30 -29.16
CA GLN A 13 -7.20 15.97 -30.60
C GLN A 13 -6.30 14.77 -30.93
N ARG A 14 -5.11 14.68 -30.32
CA ARG A 14 -4.21 13.53 -30.46
C ARG A 14 -4.87 12.25 -29.92
N VAL A 15 -5.49 12.30 -28.74
CA VAL A 15 -6.19 11.13 -28.16
C VAL A 15 -7.34 10.68 -29.05
N VAL A 16 -8.21 11.60 -29.50
CA VAL A 16 -9.37 11.28 -30.35
C VAL A 16 -8.91 10.70 -31.69
N LYS A 17 -7.93 11.34 -32.36
CA LYS A 17 -7.39 10.88 -33.64
C LYS A 17 -6.74 9.49 -33.57
N LEU A 18 -6.12 9.15 -32.44
CA LEU A 18 -5.49 7.85 -32.20
C LEU A 18 -6.41 6.83 -31.51
N ASN A 19 -7.66 7.20 -31.16
CA ASN A 19 -8.58 6.38 -30.37
C ASN A 19 -7.96 5.90 -29.03
N ALA A 20 -7.03 6.70 -28.47
CA ALA A 20 -6.11 6.32 -27.39
C ALA A 20 -6.70 6.46 -25.97
N PHE A 21 -8.02 6.38 -25.83
CA PHE A 21 -8.76 6.72 -24.61
C PHE A 21 -8.35 5.94 -23.35
N MET A 22 -7.78 4.73 -23.49
CA MET A 22 -7.32 3.93 -22.36
C MET A 22 -6.10 4.51 -21.64
N GLY A 23 -5.30 5.36 -22.29
CA GLY A 23 -4.17 6.06 -21.66
C GLY A 23 -4.49 7.47 -21.14
N ALA A 24 -5.61 8.06 -21.59
CA ALA A 24 -5.86 9.50 -21.51
C ALA A 24 -6.34 10.03 -20.15
N ASN A 25 -5.82 9.46 -19.06
CA ASN A 25 -6.19 9.81 -17.69
C ASN A 25 -5.77 11.24 -17.33
N GLU A 26 -4.62 11.71 -17.83
CA GLU A 26 -4.11 13.06 -17.57
C GLU A 26 -4.94 14.10 -18.30
N GLU A 27 -5.18 13.91 -19.61
CA GLU A 27 -6.00 14.78 -20.44
C GLU A 27 -7.43 14.91 -19.90
N PHE A 28 -8.04 13.81 -19.45
CA PHE A 28 -9.34 13.85 -18.81
C PHE A 28 -9.31 14.65 -17.51
N ASN A 29 -8.30 14.48 -16.66
CA ASN A 29 -8.19 15.23 -15.40
C ASN A 29 -7.89 16.72 -15.64
N SER A 30 -7.10 17.07 -16.66
CA SER A 30 -6.86 18.44 -17.10
C SER A 30 -8.14 19.09 -17.62
N LEU A 31 -8.87 18.41 -18.52
CA LEU A 31 -10.17 18.85 -19.04
C LEU A 31 -11.20 19.03 -17.92
N LYS A 32 -11.35 18.04 -17.04
CA LYS A 32 -12.23 18.10 -15.86
C LYS A 32 -11.93 19.32 -15.00
N THR A 33 -10.64 19.56 -14.73
CA THR A 33 -10.20 20.69 -13.90
C THR A 33 -10.42 22.03 -14.59
N ALA A 34 -10.18 22.12 -15.90
CA ALA A 34 -10.44 23.32 -16.69
C ALA A 34 -11.95 23.64 -16.72
N VAL A 35 -12.80 22.66 -17.05
CA VAL A 35 -14.25 22.84 -17.13
C VAL A 35 -14.85 23.22 -15.77
N LEU A 36 -14.57 22.45 -14.71
CA LEU A 36 -15.19 22.68 -13.38
C LEU A 36 -14.70 23.94 -12.66
N LYS A 37 -13.58 24.54 -13.09
CA LYS A 37 -13.07 25.83 -12.57
C LYS A 37 -13.37 27.03 -13.47
N SER A 38 -13.91 26.81 -14.68
CA SER A 38 -14.26 27.89 -15.60
C SER A 38 -15.60 28.49 -15.24
N THR A 39 -15.71 29.80 -15.39
CA THR A 39 -16.99 30.51 -15.38
C THR A 39 -17.79 30.21 -16.66
N PRO A 40 -19.13 30.38 -16.66
CA PRO A 40 -19.95 30.14 -17.85
C PRO A 40 -19.52 30.96 -19.09
N SER A 41 -18.99 32.17 -18.91
CA SER A 41 -18.46 32.99 -20.00
C SER A 41 -17.10 32.51 -20.53
N GLU A 42 -16.22 32.00 -19.66
CA GLU A 42 -14.98 31.32 -20.08
C GLU A 42 -15.32 30.04 -20.87
N LEU A 43 -16.32 29.27 -20.44
CA LEU A 43 -16.82 28.10 -21.18
C LEU A 43 -17.40 28.51 -22.54
N ALA A 44 -18.23 29.56 -22.60
CA ALA A 44 -18.79 30.08 -23.85
C ALA A 44 -17.69 30.42 -24.88
N ALA A 45 -16.60 31.05 -24.43
CA ALA A 45 -15.46 31.39 -25.28
C ALA A 45 -14.72 30.15 -25.86
N GLN A 46 -14.78 29.00 -25.16
CA GLN A 46 -14.19 27.74 -25.61
C GLN A 46 -15.15 26.87 -26.45
N ALA A 47 -16.39 27.29 -26.68
CA ALA A 47 -17.39 26.51 -27.44
C ALA A 47 -16.94 26.16 -28.87
N ARG A 48 -15.98 26.90 -29.46
CA ARG A 48 -15.32 26.56 -30.73
C ARG A 48 -14.62 25.19 -30.74
N HIS A 49 -14.31 24.63 -29.57
CA HIS A 49 -13.70 23.31 -29.39
C HIS A 49 -14.71 22.23 -28.95
N ALA A 50 -16.00 22.56 -28.84
CA ALA A 50 -17.01 21.69 -28.23
C ALA A 50 -17.13 20.31 -28.90
N GLY A 51 -17.12 20.24 -30.24
CA GLY A 51 -17.19 18.96 -30.96
C GLY A 51 -16.08 17.99 -30.59
N LEU A 52 -14.83 18.47 -30.54
CA LEU A 52 -13.67 17.66 -30.14
C LEU A 52 -13.76 17.20 -28.67
N VAL A 53 -14.21 18.10 -27.77
CA VAL A 53 -14.36 17.79 -26.36
C VAL A 53 -15.46 16.76 -26.14
N TRP A 54 -16.57 16.83 -26.88
CA TRP A 54 -17.62 15.82 -26.84
C TRP A 54 -17.17 14.46 -27.41
N GLU A 55 -16.45 14.43 -28.54
CA GLU A 55 -15.80 13.22 -29.08
C GLU A 55 -14.87 12.58 -28.05
N PHE A 56 -14.07 13.39 -27.36
CA PHE A 56 -13.21 12.91 -26.29
C PHE A 56 -13.99 12.34 -25.10
N LEU A 57 -14.97 13.08 -24.56
CA LEU A 57 -15.71 12.66 -23.37
C LEU A 57 -16.52 11.38 -23.61
N ILE A 58 -17.17 11.25 -24.77
CA ILE A 58 -17.97 10.09 -25.13
C ILE A 58 -17.07 8.88 -25.41
N GLY A 59 -15.98 9.06 -26.17
CA GLY A 59 -15.00 7.99 -26.41
C GLY A 59 -14.30 7.53 -25.12
N PHE A 60 -13.95 8.46 -24.24
CA PHE A 60 -13.34 8.17 -22.93
C PHE A 60 -14.32 7.42 -22.02
N ALA A 61 -15.57 7.89 -21.88
CA ALA A 61 -16.59 7.22 -21.07
C ALA A 61 -16.86 5.78 -21.56
N GLY A 62 -16.88 5.56 -22.88
CA GLY A 62 -17.07 4.23 -23.47
C GLY A 62 -15.92 3.24 -23.22
N LYS A 63 -14.74 3.71 -22.79
CA LYS A 63 -13.59 2.86 -22.43
C LYS A 63 -13.29 2.82 -20.93
N LYS A 64 -13.64 3.86 -20.18
CA LYS A 64 -13.21 4.09 -18.79
C LYS A 64 -14.42 4.24 -17.85
N ALA A 65 -15.18 3.16 -17.69
CA ALA A 65 -16.39 3.14 -16.84
C ALA A 65 -16.17 3.65 -15.39
N PHE A 66 -14.99 3.42 -14.81
CA PHE A 66 -14.61 3.94 -13.47
C PHE A 66 -14.68 5.47 -13.35
N TYR A 67 -14.53 6.21 -14.47
CA TYR A 67 -14.61 7.67 -14.48
C TYR A 67 -16.03 8.21 -14.70
N ARG A 68 -17.06 7.35 -14.81
CA ARG A 68 -18.46 7.72 -15.10
C ARG A 68 -18.96 8.91 -14.27
N SER A 69 -18.85 8.85 -12.95
CA SER A 69 -19.30 9.92 -12.04
C SER A 69 -18.63 11.27 -12.33
N HIS A 70 -17.34 11.24 -12.66
CA HIS A 70 -16.57 12.42 -13.04
C HIS A 70 -16.94 12.93 -14.43
N VAL A 71 -17.17 12.04 -15.40
CA VAL A 71 -17.65 12.43 -16.74
C VAL A 71 -19.02 13.10 -16.59
N VAL A 72 -19.96 12.52 -15.84
CA VAL A 72 -21.29 13.11 -15.56
C VAL A 72 -21.17 14.54 -15.02
N LEU A 73 -20.25 14.81 -14.09
CA LEU A 73 -20.03 16.17 -13.58
C LEU A 73 -19.54 17.15 -14.66
N VAL A 74 -18.60 16.72 -15.52
CA VAL A 74 -18.09 17.55 -16.63
C VAL A 74 -19.19 17.79 -17.67
N VAL A 75 -19.96 16.76 -18.04
CA VAL A 75 -21.09 16.88 -18.97
C VAL A 75 -22.12 17.87 -18.43
N LYS A 76 -22.53 17.73 -17.16
CA LYS A 76 -23.48 18.67 -16.52
C LYS A 76 -22.98 20.12 -16.57
N ALA A 77 -21.69 20.35 -16.28
CA ALA A 77 -21.11 21.68 -16.34
C ALA A 77 -21.07 22.27 -17.77
N LEU A 78 -20.81 21.45 -18.79
CA LEU A 78 -20.84 21.87 -20.19
C LEU A 78 -22.26 22.12 -20.69
N MET A 79 -23.24 21.30 -20.29
CA MET A 79 -24.66 21.47 -20.67
C MET A 79 -25.31 22.68 -19.97
N ALA A 80 -24.87 23.02 -18.75
CA ALA A 80 -25.31 24.21 -18.03
C ALA A 80 -24.59 25.50 -18.47
N ALA A 81 -23.53 25.40 -19.28
CA ALA A 81 -22.81 26.56 -19.79
C ALA A 81 -23.61 27.21 -20.93
N ALA A 82 -23.90 28.50 -20.82
CA ALA A 82 -24.45 29.27 -21.92
C ALA A 82 -23.45 29.33 -23.08
N GLY A 83 -23.93 29.15 -24.32
CA GLY A 83 -23.11 29.10 -25.53
C GLY A 83 -23.24 27.75 -26.25
N GLY A 84 -22.58 27.61 -27.39
CA GLY A 84 -22.78 26.52 -28.38
C GLY A 84 -22.43 25.09 -27.95
N TRP A 85 -22.34 24.78 -26.65
CA TRP A 85 -21.99 23.44 -26.15
C TRP A 85 -23.11 22.41 -26.35
N PRO A 86 -24.37 22.68 -25.96
CA PRO A 86 -25.48 21.79 -26.28
C PRO A 86 -25.72 21.68 -27.79
N GLU A 87 -25.64 22.79 -28.53
CA GLU A 87 -25.86 22.81 -29.99
C GLU A 87 -24.79 22.01 -30.74
N ALA A 88 -23.52 22.06 -30.32
CA ALA A 88 -22.46 21.25 -30.90
C ALA A 88 -22.65 19.74 -30.66
N TYR A 89 -23.23 19.35 -29.51
CA TYR A 89 -23.57 17.96 -29.24
C TYR A 89 -24.81 17.52 -30.05
N SER A 90 -25.93 18.25 -29.95
CA SER A 90 -27.19 17.91 -30.61
C SER A 90 -27.07 17.93 -32.14
N GLY A 91 -26.27 18.85 -32.69
CA GLY A 91 -25.94 18.91 -34.12
C GLY A 91 -25.13 17.72 -34.65
N ASN A 92 -24.44 16.96 -33.80
CA ASN A 92 -23.63 15.82 -34.20
C ASN A 92 -24.38 14.49 -33.96
N ALA A 93 -25.02 13.98 -35.02
CA ALA A 93 -25.76 12.71 -34.97
C ALA A 93 -24.90 11.49 -34.62
N ALA A 94 -23.61 11.47 -34.99
CA ALA A 94 -22.71 10.37 -34.68
C ALA A 94 -22.37 10.31 -33.19
N LEU A 95 -22.17 11.48 -32.56
CA LEU A 95 -21.98 11.57 -31.11
C LEU A 95 -23.20 11.12 -30.32
N ARG A 96 -24.41 11.53 -30.74
CA ARG A 96 -25.66 11.06 -30.11
C ARG A 96 -25.83 9.54 -30.22
N LEU A 97 -25.47 8.95 -31.36
CA LEU A 97 -25.49 7.50 -31.54
C LEU A 97 -24.47 6.77 -30.64
N GLN A 98 -23.27 7.32 -30.46
CA GLN A 98 -22.28 6.78 -29.52
C GLN A 98 -22.71 6.96 -28.06
N ALA A 99 -23.30 8.09 -27.71
CA ALA A 99 -23.82 8.38 -26.37
C ALA A 99 -24.93 7.40 -25.96
N ALA A 100 -25.78 6.98 -26.90
CA ALA A 100 -26.81 5.96 -26.67
C ALA A 100 -26.25 4.56 -26.31
N ALA A 101 -24.94 4.32 -26.49
CA ALA A 101 -24.26 3.11 -26.05
C ALA A 101 -23.51 3.27 -24.70
N LEU A 102 -23.54 4.47 -24.09
CA LEU A 102 -22.98 4.72 -22.75
C LEU A 102 -23.94 4.27 -21.65
N HIS A 103 -23.55 4.43 -20.38
CA HIS A 103 -24.42 4.11 -19.24
C HIS A 103 -25.60 5.08 -19.13
N GLU A 104 -26.75 4.57 -18.67
CA GLU A 104 -28.02 5.27 -18.47
C GLU A 104 -27.92 6.65 -17.80
N GLU A 105 -27.09 6.87 -16.77
CA GLU A 105 -26.87 8.21 -16.21
C GLU A 105 -26.29 9.22 -17.21
N LEU A 106 -25.33 8.79 -18.04
CA LEU A 106 -24.77 9.64 -19.09
C LEU A 106 -25.80 9.87 -20.19
N GLN A 107 -26.60 8.84 -20.53
CA GLN A 107 -27.72 9.00 -21.45
C GLN A 107 -28.76 9.99 -20.91
N ALA A 108 -29.12 9.92 -19.63
CA ALA A 108 -30.10 10.80 -19.00
C ALA A 108 -29.62 12.26 -18.96
N VAL A 109 -28.33 12.49 -18.73
CA VAL A 109 -27.73 13.84 -18.70
C VAL A 109 -27.49 14.42 -20.10
N LEU A 110 -27.18 13.57 -21.10
CA LEU A 110 -27.00 14.00 -22.49
C LEU A 110 -28.32 14.06 -23.28
N GLY A 111 -29.33 13.31 -22.85
CA GLY A 111 -30.63 13.14 -23.51
C GLY A 111 -31.78 13.88 -22.82
N SER A 112 -31.51 14.72 -21.81
CA SER A 112 -32.48 15.65 -21.25
C SER A 112 -32.66 16.85 -22.19
N ASP A 113 -33.18 16.59 -23.39
CA ASP A 113 -33.69 17.62 -24.29
C ASP A 113 -34.78 18.42 -23.54
N GLY A 114 -34.58 19.73 -23.45
CA GLY A 114 -35.18 20.57 -22.41
C GLY A 114 -36.70 20.70 -22.48
N LEU A 115 -37.40 19.97 -21.60
CA LEU A 115 -38.65 20.46 -21.01
C LEU A 115 -38.29 21.36 -19.82
N PRO A 116 -38.58 22.67 -19.86
CA PRO A 116 -38.28 23.57 -18.76
C PRO A 116 -39.07 23.17 -17.50
N GLU A 117 -38.35 22.97 -16.41
CA GLU A 117 -38.91 22.59 -15.11
C GLU A 117 -39.89 23.68 -14.63
N GLN A 118 -41.19 23.36 -14.64
CA GLN A 118 -42.25 24.31 -14.33
C GLN A 118 -42.29 24.54 -12.81
N PRO A 119 -42.25 25.79 -12.31
CA PRO A 119 -42.23 26.04 -10.87
C PRO A 119 -43.52 25.57 -10.21
N ALA A 120 -43.39 24.70 -9.21
CA ALA A 120 -44.51 24.05 -8.54
C ALA A 120 -45.48 25.07 -7.91
N SER A 121 -46.68 25.17 -8.47
CA SER A 121 -47.78 25.95 -7.89
C SER A 121 -48.38 25.22 -6.68
N ALA A 122 -48.54 25.95 -5.58
CA ALA A 122 -49.19 25.44 -4.37
C ALA A 122 -50.64 24.98 -4.61
N SER A 123 -51.06 23.91 -3.93
CA SER A 123 -52.46 23.58 -3.75
C SER A 123 -52.73 23.21 -2.29
N VAL A 124 -53.80 23.78 -1.73
CA VAL A 124 -54.15 23.75 -0.31
C VAL A 124 -55.50 23.05 -0.13
N ALA A 125 -55.53 22.08 0.81
CA ALA A 125 -56.70 21.54 1.52
C ALA A 125 -57.85 20.86 0.74
N GLY A 126 -58.52 19.88 1.37
CA GLY A 126 -59.80 19.34 0.84
C GLY A 126 -60.30 18.01 1.44
N ALA A 127 -60.59 17.98 2.75
CA ALA A 127 -61.29 16.96 3.55
C ALA A 127 -62.21 15.89 2.90
N GLY A 128 -62.33 14.71 3.55
CA GLY A 128 -63.44 13.76 3.33
C GLY A 128 -63.43 12.49 4.21
N LEU A 129 -64.39 12.34 5.13
CA LEU A 129 -64.69 11.16 5.99
C LEU A 129 -64.99 9.89 5.13
N SER A 130 -64.87 8.63 5.61
CA SER A 130 -65.65 8.04 6.72
C SER A 130 -65.38 6.52 6.95
N ALA A 131 -65.80 6.01 8.12
CA ALA A 131 -66.05 4.61 8.54
C ALA A 131 -64.92 3.55 8.40
N ALA A 132 -64.36 2.92 9.45
CA ALA A 132 -64.89 2.20 10.62
C ALA A 132 -65.25 0.71 10.37
N ILE A 133 -64.56 -0.21 11.07
CA ILE A 133 -65.05 -1.47 11.69
C ILE A 133 -63.90 -2.17 12.45
N GLY A 134 -64.20 -2.84 13.56
CA GLY A 134 -63.45 -4.02 14.03
C GLY A 134 -62.26 -3.78 14.97
N GLY A 135 -62.52 -3.62 16.27
CA GLY A 135 -61.48 -3.69 17.29
C GLY A 135 -61.32 -5.08 17.91
N ILE A 136 -60.07 -5.47 18.24
CA ILE A 136 -59.76 -6.48 19.26
C ILE A 136 -58.69 -5.88 20.18
N ARG A 137 -58.92 -5.94 21.50
CA ARG A 137 -57.97 -5.53 22.55
C ARG A 137 -57.29 -6.76 23.15
N SER A 138 -55.99 -6.67 23.42
CA SER A 138 -55.23 -7.16 24.61
C SER A 138 -53.82 -7.67 24.21
N PRO A 139 -52.86 -7.80 25.14
CA PRO A 139 -52.38 -6.69 25.99
C PRO A 139 -50.83 -6.63 26.11
N GLY A 140 -50.31 -5.45 26.45
CA GLY A 140 -49.08 -5.27 27.25
C GLY A 140 -47.78 -5.97 26.81
N ALA A 141 -46.99 -5.30 25.97
CA ALA A 141 -45.54 -5.45 25.95
C ALA A 141 -44.88 -4.12 26.37
N ALA A 142 -43.83 -4.19 27.20
CA ALA A 142 -43.22 -3.01 27.80
C ALA A 142 -42.53 -2.12 26.76
N GLY A 143 -42.66 -0.81 26.92
CA GLY A 143 -42.10 0.17 25.99
C GLY A 143 -40.57 0.19 26.04
N SER A 144 -39.93 -0.35 25.00
CA SER A 144 -38.57 0.04 24.64
C SER A 144 -38.66 1.35 23.86
N ALA A 145 -37.98 2.40 24.35
CA ALA A 145 -38.02 3.71 23.72
C ALA A 145 -37.32 3.65 22.35
N ALA A 146 -38.12 3.65 21.28
CA ALA A 146 -37.63 3.76 19.92
C ALA A 146 -36.86 5.08 19.76
N LYS A 147 -35.52 4.99 19.80
CA LYS A 147 -34.65 6.11 19.42
C LYS A 147 -34.96 6.41 17.95
N ASN A 148 -35.13 7.68 17.61
CA ASN A 148 -35.36 8.13 16.23
C ASN A 148 -34.12 7.82 15.35
N GLY A 149 -34.02 6.59 14.88
CA GLY A 149 -33.03 6.18 13.90
C GLY A 149 -33.25 6.93 12.59
N LYS A 150 -32.18 7.42 11.98
CA LYS A 150 -32.26 7.93 10.61
C LYS A 150 -32.66 6.76 9.71
N PRO A 151 -33.55 6.96 8.71
CA PRO A 151 -33.88 5.90 7.76
C PRO A 151 -32.60 5.49 7.01
N VAL A 152 -32.33 4.19 6.96
CA VAL A 152 -31.21 3.64 6.20
C VAL A 152 -31.54 3.70 4.71
N VAL A 153 -30.60 4.23 3.94
CA VAL A 153 -30.69 4.28 2.47
C VAL A 153 -30.08 3.00 1.91
N TRP A 154 -30.93 2.14 1.36
CA TRP A 154 -30.51 0.91 0.70
C TRP A 154 -30.04 1.17 -0.74
N PRO A 155 -29.10 0.37 -1.28
CA PRO A 155 -28.72 0.43 -2.68
C PRO A 155 -29.88 0.02 -3.59
N GLU A 156 -29.82 0.41 -4.86
CA GLU A 156 -30.84 0.05 -5.84
C GLU A 156 -30.75 -1.46 -6.18
N TRP A 157 -31.75 -2.23 -5.77
CA TRP A 157 -31.74 -3.69 -5.88
C TRP A 157 -31.66 -4.20 -7.33
N SER A 158 -32.26 -3.49 -8.28
CA SER A 158 -32.16 -3.68 -9.74
C SER A 158 -30.71 -3.63 -10.24
N THR A 159 -29.91 -2.68 -9.74
CA THR A 159 -28.52 -2.48 -10.13
C THR A 159 -27.65 -3.62 -9.59
N LEU A 160 -27.84 -4.03 -8.32
CA LEU A 160 -27.17 -5.22 -7.77
C LEU A 160 -27.54 -6.50 -8.53
N GLU A 161 -28.82 -6.68 -8.87
CA GLU A 161 -29.29 -7.82 -9.66
C GLU A 161 -28.68 -7.82 -11.08
N ALA A 162 -28.58 -6.66 -11.73
CA ALA A 162 -27.91 -6.52 -13.02
C ALA A 162 -26.40 -6.86 -12.94
N ILE A 163 -25.72 -6.47 -11.84
CA ILE A 163 -24.32 -6.84 -11.61
C ILE A 163 -24.16 -8.36 -11.49
N VAL A 164 -25.01 -9.02 -10.69
CA VAL A 164 -25.00 -10.49 -10.54
C VAL A 164 -25.28 -11.18 -11.87
N ARG A 165 -26.35 -10.78 -12.56
CA ARG A 165 -26.79 -11.35 -13.84
C ARG A 165 -25.74 -11.21 -14.95
N MET A 166 -24.90 -10.17 -14.91
CA MET A 166 -23.88 -9.89 -15.93
C MET A 166 -22.43 -10.22 -15.48
N ASP A 167 -22.21 -10.80 -14.29
CA ASP A 167 -20.88 -11.06 -13.70
C ASP A 167 -19.98 -9.79 -13.64
N ARG A 168 -20.58 -8.61 -13.39
CA ARG A 168 -19.92 -7.29 -13.46
C ARG A 168 -19.28 -6.85 -12.14
N PHE A 169 -18.86 -7.78 -11.29
CA PHE A 169 -18.35 -7.48 -9.94
C PHE A 169 -17.10 -6.58 -9.93
N MET A 170 -16.32 -6.53 -11.02
CA MET A 170 -15.11 -5.70 -11.09
C MET A 170 -15.37 -4.18 -11.03
N SER A 171 -16.56 -3.72 -11.42
CA SER A 171 -16.96 -2.31 -11.34
C SER A 171 -17.78 -1.97 -10.09
N ALA A 172 -18.24 -2.96 -9.33
CA ALA A 172 -19.28 -2.82 -8.30
C ALA A 172 -18.79 -2.25 -6.94
N ASN A 173 -17.77 -1.39 -6.96
CA ASN A 173 -17.13 -0.88 -5.74
C ASN A 173 -18.06 0.00 -4.92
N ASP A 174 -18.77 0.92 -5.60
CA ASP A 174 -19.62 1.92 -4.96
C ASP A 174 -20.91 1.28 -4.45
N GLU A 175 -21.45 0.33 -5.21
CA GLU A 175 -22.60 -0.50 -4.84
C GLU A 175 -22.30 -1.37 -3.62
N PHE A 176 -21.12 -2.00 -3.56
CA PHE A 176 -20.69 -2.74 -2.36
C PHE A 176 -20.47 -1.82 -1.15
N ALA A 177 -19.89 -0.63 -1.34
CA ALA A 177 -19.69 0.34 -0.26
C ALA A 177 -21.02 0.84 0.32
N ASN A 178 -21.97 1.21 -0.54
CA ASN A 178 -23.33 1.60 -0.17
C ASN A 178 -24.07 0.45 0.55
N LEU A 179 -23.96 -0.78 0.01
CA LEU A 179 -24.55 -1.96 0.62
C LEU A 179 -23.99 -2.21 2.03
N ARG A 180 -22.66 -2.21 2.20
CA ARG A 180 -22.02 -2.42 3.51
C ARG A 180 -22.46 -1.35 4.51
N ALA A 181 -22.49 -0.09 4.09
CA ALA A 181 -22.96 1.01 4.94
C ALA A 181 -24.42 0.81 5.37
N ALA A 182 -25.30 0.37 4.46
CA ALA A 182 -26.70 0.08 4.76
C ALA A 182 -26.85 -1.10 5.74
N VAL A 183 -26.22 -2.25 5.46
CA VAL A 183 -26.31 -3.44 6.31
C VAL A 183 -25.80 -3.19 7.73
N LEU A 184 -24.67 -2.48 7.88
CA LEU A 184 -24.09 -2.20 9.20
C LEU A 184 -24.80 -1.08 9.98
N ALA A 185 -25.60 -0.24 9.30
CA ALA A 185 -26.40 0.80 9.94
C ALA A 185 -27.83 0.34 10.26
N ALA A 186 -28.31 -0.73 9.64
CA ALA A 186 -29.68 -1.20 9.76
C ALA A 186 -29.96 -1.88 11.10
N ASP A 187 -31.12 -1.56 11.68
CA ASP A 187 -31.66 -2.33 12.80
C ASP A 187 -32.24 -3.69 12.32
N PRO A 188 -32.47 -4.67 13.21
CA PRO A 188 -33.00 -5.98 12.81
C PRO A 188 -34.35 -5.94 12.09
N VAL A 189 -35.20 -4.94 12.35
CA VAL A 189 -36.50 -4.81 11.67
C VAL A 189 -36.31 -4.29 10.25
N GLN A 190 -35.39 -3.35 10.06
CA GLN A 190 -34.96 -2.87 8.75
C GLN A 190 -34.31 -4.01 7.94
N LEU A 191 -33.43 -4.81 8.53
CA LEU A 191 -32.84 -5.99 7.89
C LEU A 191 -33.90 -7.02 7.50
N ALA A 192 -34.82 -7.37 8.42
CA ALA A 192 -35.90 -8.31 8.13
C ALA A 192 -36.81 -7.86 6.97
N SER A 193 -37.01 -6.53 6.80
CA SER A 193 -37.80 -5.99 5.69
C SER A 193 -37.20 -6.22 4.31
N GLN A 194 -35.89 -6.50 4.22
CA GLN A 194 -35.17 -6.67 2.95
C GLN A 194 -34.86 -8.15 2.62
N VAL A 195 -35.32 -9.11 3.42
CA VAL A 195 -35.07 -10.56 3.25
C VAL A 195 -35.52 -11.10 1.88
N ALA A 196 -36.49 -10.46 1.22
CA ALA A 196 -36.89 -10.79 -0.16
C ALA A 196 -35.73 -10.71 -1.17
N HIS A 197 -34.66 -9.96 -0.88
CA HIS A 197 -33.47 -9.83 -1.72
C HIS A 197 -32.31 -10.75 -1.33
N ALA A 198 -32.48 -11.61 -0.30
CA ALA A 198 -31.39 -12.37 0.30
C ALA A 198 -30.59 -13.23 -0.69
N GLY A 199 -31.26 -14.07 -1.48
CA GLY A 199 -30.57 -14.95 -2.45
C GLY A 199 -29.76 -14.18 -3.50
N MET A 200 -30.29 -13.06 -4.00
CA MET A 200 -29.55 -12.18 -4.93
C MET A 200 -28.33 -11.57 -4.24
N LEU A 201 -28.49 -11.07 -3.01
CA LEU A 201 -27.40 -10.44 -2.28
C LEU A 201 -26.28 -11.42 -1.92
N TRP A 202 -26.61 -12.65 -1.55
CA TRP A 202 -25.62 -13.68 -1.28
C TRP A 202 -24.81 -14.03 -2.54
N MET A 203 -25.47 -14.17 -3.70
CA MET A 203 -24.78 -14.31 -4.99
C MET A 203 -23.88 -13.10 -5.31
N PHE A 204 -24.31 -11.88 -4.97
CA PHE A 204 -23.50 -10.67 -5.12
C PHE A 204 -22.25 -10.70 -4.24
N LEU A 205 -22.41 -10.96 -2.95
CA LEU A 205 -21.30 -10.98 -1.98
C LEU A 205 -20.24 -12.04 -2.34
N ILE A 206 -20.68 -13.24 -2.73
CA ILE A 206 -19.79 -14.34 -3.12
C ILE A 206 -19.02 -14.00 -4.40
N GLY A 207 -19.71 -13.54 -5.46
CA GLY A 207 -19.05 -13.12 -6.71
C GLY A 207 -18.14 -11.91 -6.55
N PHE A 208 -18.50 -10.98 -5.68
CA PHE A 208 -17.64 -9.84 -5.33
C PHE A 208 -16.37 -10.32 -4.61
N ALA A 209 -16.47 -11.21 -3.62
CA ALA A 209 -15.31 -11.76 -2.91
C ALA A 209 -14.38 -12.63 -3.78
N GLU A 210 -14.91 -13.33 -4.78
CA GLU A 210 -14.11 -14.04 -5.78
C GLU A 210 -13.24 -13.07 -6.57
N ARG A 211 -13.85 -12.01 -7.13
CA ARG A 211 -13.18 -11.05 -8.04
C ARG A 211 -12.33 -10.00 -7.31
N LYS A 212 -12.67 -9.63 -6.07
CA LYS A 212 -12.09 -8.48 -5.34
C LYS A 212 -11.44 -8.91 -4.02
N SER A 213 -10.23 -9.46 -4.11
CA SER A 213 -9.46 -9.96 -2.95
C SER A 213 -9.30 -8.95 -1.81
N PHE A 214 -9.11 -7.67 -2.13
CA PHE A 214 -8.97 -6.57 -1.15
C PHE A 214 -10.21 -6.38 -0.26
N TYR A 215 -11.41 -6.69 -0.76
CA TYR A 215 -12.66 -6.46 -0.03
C TYR A 215 -13.12 -7.68 0.78
N ARG A 216 -12.38 -8.80 0.77
CA ARG A 216 -12.78 -10.06 1.41
C ARG A 216 -13.10 -9.93 2.91
N SER A 217 -12.30 -9.15 3.65
CA SER A 217 -12.57 -8.87 5.08
C SER A 217 -13.92 -8.15 5.27
N HIS A 218 -14.17 -7.11 4.46
CA HIS A 218 -15.44 -6.37 4.48
C HIS A 218 -16.64 -7.24 4.04
N VAL A 219 -16.45 -8.17 3.09
CA VAL A 219 -17.51 -9.11 2.71
C VAL A 219 -17.82 -10.08 3.85
N ALA A 220 -16.80 -10.60 4.55
CA ALA A 220 -16.99 -11.48 5.71
C ALA A 220 -17.73 -10.76 6.85
N GLU A 221 -17.42 -9.49 7.10
CA GLU A 221 -18.12 -8.63 8.07
C GLU A 221 -19.62 -8.46 7.72
N VAL A 222 -19.92 -8.13 6.46
CA VAL A 222 -21.32 -8.02 5.96
C VAL A 222 -22.04 -9.36 6.05
N ALA A 223 -21.40 -10.46 5.64
CA ALA A 223 -21.96 -11.81 5.72
C ALA A 223 -22.30 -12.22 7.17
N ASN A 224 -21.39 -11.96 8.11
CA ASN A 224 -21.62 -12.22 9.53
C ASN A 224 -22.77 -11.37 10.08
N ALA A 225 -22.87 -10.09 9.70
CA ALA A 225 -23.97 -9.22 10.12
C ALA A 225 -25.33 -9.71 9.61
N LEU A 226 -25.42 -10.10 8.33
CA LEU A 226 -26.64 -10.66 7.73
C LEU A 226 -27.06 -11.98 8.40
N ARG A 227 -26.11 -12.87 8.73
CA ARG A 227 -26.39 -14.16 9.39
C ARG A 227 -26.93 -14.06 10.82
N LEU A 228 -26.89 -12.88 11.45
CA LEU A 228 -27.58 -12.67 12.74
C LEU A 228 -29.11 -12.71 12.61
N ASP A 229 -29.64 -12.54 11.40
CA ASP A 229 -31.06 -12.68 11.10
C ASP A 229 -31.38 -14.05 10.44
N ALA A 230 -32.47 -14.67 10.90
CA ALA A 230 -32.87 -16.00 10.46
C ALA A 230 -33.41 -16.01 9.01
N GLY A 231 -34.06 -14.95 8.56
CA GLY A 231 -34.56 -14.83 7.19
C GLY A 231 -33.43 -14.73 6.18
N TRP A 232 -32.39 -13.96 6.49
CA TRP A 232 -31.17 -13.87 5.68
C TRP A 232 -30.40 -15.19 5.62
N SER A 233 -30.30 -15.90 6.76
CA SER A 233 -29.67 -17.22 6.81
C SER A 233 -30.43 -18.26 5.98
N SER A 234 -31.77 -18.31 6.09
CA SER A 234 -32.59 -19.21 5.26
C SER A 234 -32.53 -18.86 3.77
N GLY A 235 -32.36 -17.57 3.44
CA GLY A 235 -32.07 -17.12 2.07
C GLY A 235 -30.71 -17.55 1.52
N LEU A 236 -29.72 -17.83 2.37
CA LEU A 236 -28.43 -18.42 1.98
C LEU A 236 -28.57 -19.93 1.77
N GLU A 237 -29.24 -20.62 2.70
CA GLU A 237 -29.54 -22.06 2.60
C GLU A 237 -30.30 -22.39 1.30
N ALA A 238 -31.27 -21.55 0.92
CA ALA A 238 -32.07 -21.72 -0.30
C ALA A 238 -31.25 -21.70 -1.60
N ILE A 239 -30.13 -20.96 -1.64
CA ILE A 239 -29.22 -20.90 -2.80
C ILE A 239 -27.97 -21.77 -2.63
N TRP A 240 -27.80 -22.42 -1.47
CA TRP A 240 -26.56 -23.11 -1.11
C TRP A 240 -26.08 -24.12 -2.16
N PRO A 241 -26.93 -24.95 -2.78
CA PRO A 241 -26.50 -25.91 -3.81
C PRO A 241 -25.78 -25.27 -5.01
N ASP A 242 -26.15 -24.03 -5.38
CA ASP A 242 -25.56 -23.32 -6.52
C ASP A 242 -24.25 -22.61 -6.15
N VAL A 243 -24.06 -22.25 -4.88
CA VAL A 243 -22.92 -21.46 -4.41
C VAL A 243 -21.91 -22.22 -3.57
N GLU A 244 -22.22 -23.42 -3.05
CA GLU A 244 -21.34 -24.18 -2.16
C GLU A 244 -19.92 -24.34 -2.72
N LYS A 245 -19.79 -24.75 -3.99
CA LYS A 245 -18.49 -24.90 -4.65
C LYS A 245 -17.70 -23.59 -4.74
N ARG A 246 -18.39 -22.47 -4.91
CA ARG A 246 -17.80 -21.12 -4.99
C ARG A 246 -17.35 -20.65 -3.61
N VAL A 247 -18.20 -20.81 -2.61
CA VAL A 247 -17.89 -20.51 -1.19
C VAL A 247 -16.67 -21.31 -0.72
N LYS A 248 -16.60 -22.62 -1.03
CA LYS A 248 -15.46 -23.48 -0.69
C LYS A 248 -14.15 -23.09 -1.40
N ALA A 249 -14.21 -22.39 -2.52
CA ALA A 249 -13.05 -21.88 -3.25
C ALA A 249 -12.62 -20.46 -2.80
N LEU A 250 -13.33 -19.82 -1.88
CA LEU A 250 -12.91 -18.53 -1.31
C LEU A 250 -11.84 -18.75 -0.24
N PRO A 251 -10.68 -18.06 -0.30
CA PRO A 251 -9.61 -18.26 0.66
C PRO A 251 -9.83 -17.50 1.98
N GLY A 252 -9.18 -17.97 3.03
CA GLY A 252 -9.20 -17.35 4.36
C GLY A 252 -10.46 -17.68 5.15
N ASN A 253 -10.97 -16.71 5.93
CA ASN A 253 -12.12 -16.89 6.81
C ASN A 253 -13.50 -16.75 6.12
N LEU A 254 -13.53 -16.52 4.80
CA LEU A 254 -14.77 -16.34 4.05
C LEU A 254 -15.69 -17.58 4.03
N PRO A 255 -15.21 -18.82 3.84
CA PRO A 255 -16.06 -20.00 3.88
C PRO A 255 -16.82 -20.11 5.21
N ALA A 256 -16.14 -19.85 6.33
CA ALA A 256 -16.75 -19.84 7.67
C ALA A 256 -17.79 -18.71 7.82
N ALA A 257 -17.51 -17.51 7.30
CA ALA A 257 -18.46 -16.39 7.30
C ALA A 257 -19.76 -16.73 6.54
N PHE A 258 -19.68 -17.48 5.44
CA PHE A 258 -20.85 -18.00 4.71
C PHE A 258 -21.41 -19.32 5.28
N GLY A 259 -20.87 -19.85 6.37
CA GLY A 259 -21.44 -21.04 7.03
C GLY A 259 -20.94 -22.40 6.51
N CYS A 260 -19.84 -22.44 5.76
CA CYS A 260 -19.09 -23.68 5.57
C CYS A 260 -18.35 -24.05 6.88
N GLU A 261 -19.06 -24.68 7.80
CA GLU A 261 -18.47 -25.38 8.93
C GLU A 261 -17.79 -26.68 8.41
N GLY A 262 -16.57 -26.96 8.87
CA GLY A 262 -15.76 -28.09 8.36
C GLY A 262 -14.96 -27.81 7.09
N CYS A 263 -14.86 -26.55 6.63
CA CYS A 263 -13.92 -26.12 5.60
C CYS A 263 -12.46 -25.96 6.08
N GLU A 264 -12.14 -26.29 7.35
CA GLU A 264 -10.80 -26.07 7.92
C GLU A 264 -9.73 -26.97 7.30
N ASN A 265 -8.76 -26.32 6.64
CA ASN A 265 -7.41 -26.76 6.29
C ASN A 265 -7.18 -28.27 6.05
N LYS A 266 -7.64 -28.79 4.90
CA LYS A 266 -7.04 -30.01 4.32
C LYS A 266 -5.76 -29.77 3.52
N GLU A 267 -5.46 -28.52 3.16
CA GLU A 267 -4.29 -28.19 2.32
C GLU A 267 -2.93 -28.25 3.07
N GLU A 268 -2.91 -28.39 4.41
CA GLU A 268 -1.65 -28.50 5.18
C GLU A 268 -1.20 -29.95 5.48
N GLU A 269 -2.01 -30.99 5.22
CA GLU A 269 -1.68 -32.38 5.60
C GLU A 269 -1.28 -33.30 4.42
N GLU A 270 -1.60 -32.94 3.16
CA GLU A 270 -1.31 -33.79 1.99
C GLU A 270 0.13 -33.63 1.43
N GLU A 271 0.93 -32.69 1.94
CA GLU A 271 2.36 -32.51 1.55
C GLU A 271 3.35 -33.23 2.49
N LYS A 272 2.91 -34.25 3.26
CA LYS A 272 3.79 -35.01 4.16
C LYS A 272 3.74 -36.54 3.99
N ALA A 273 3.66 -37.00 2.76
CA ALA A 273 3.95 -38.39 2.42
C ALA A 273 5.48 -38.63 2.33
N PRO A 274 6.06 -39.61 3.06
CA PRO A 274 7.49 -39.88 3.01
C PRO A 274 7.91 -40.61 1.72
N SER A 275 8.98 -40.12 1.08
CA SER A 275 9.57 -40.74 -0.12
C SER A 275 10.19 -42.12 0.18
N PRO A 276 9.85 -43.19 -0.58
CA PRO A 276 10.43 -44.51 -0.42
C PRO A 276 11.53 -44.77 -1.47
N ASP A 277 12.80 -44.62 -1.09
CA ASP A 277 13.94 -44.91 -1.97
C ASP A 277 14.97 -45.84 -1.31
N ALA A 278 14.88 -47.15 -1.59
CA ALA A 278 16.03 -48.09 -1.56
C ALA A 278 15.71 -49.50 -2.10
N LYS A 279 16.22 -49.80 -3.30
CA LYS A 279 16.77 -51.11 -3.75
C LYS A 279 15.85 -52.35 -3.79
N GLY A 280 15.48 -52.76 -5.01
CA GLY A 280 15.09 -54.15 -5.31
C GLY A 280 14.61 -54.39 -6.75
N LYS A 281 15.41 -55.05 -7.59
CA LYS A 281 15.03 -55.66 -8.89
C LYS A 281 15.63 -57.08 -8.93
N PRO A 282 15.14 -58.05 -9.74
CA PRO A 282 14.00 -57.98 -10.67
C PRO A 282 13.04 -59.21 -10.71
N SER A 283 11.78 -59.01 -11.11
CA SER A 283 10.96 -59.95 -11.90
C SER A 283 9.75 -59.16 -12.48
N SER A 284 9.62 -59.06 -13.81
CA SER A 284 8.87 -59.95 -14.73
C SER A 284 7.36 -59.64 -14.81
N ASP A 285 6.91 -59.33 -16.03
CA ASP A 285 5.55 -59.44 -16.57
C ASP A 285 4.39 -58.60 -15.99
N LYS A 286 4.15 -57.44 -16.61
CA LYS A 286 2.87 -56.99 -17.25
C LYS A 286 2.76 -55.47 -17.33
N SER A 287 2.67 -54.89 -18.54
CA SER A 287 1.85 -53.68 -18.87
C SER A 287 2.12 -53.07 -20.26
N GLU A 288 2.26 -53.86 -21.32
CA GLU A 288 2.06 -53.36 -22.69
C GLU A 288 0.56 -53.16 -22.96
N ALA A 289 0.01 -51.99 -22.62
CA ALA A 289 -1.39 -51.65 -22.93
C ALA A 289 -1.73 -50.14 -23.03
N SER A 290 -0.94 -49.24 -22.44
CA SER A 290 -1.39 -47.84 -22.22
C SER A 290 -0.64 -46.74 -22.99
N VAL A 291 0.42 -47.07 -23.75
CA VAL A 291 1.21 -46.06 -24.49
C VAL A 291 0.63 -45.76 -25.89
N GLN A 292 -0.06 -46.72 -26.50
CA GLN A 292 -0.57 -46.58 -27.88
C GLN A 292 -1.74 -45.58 -28.04
N LYS A 293 -2.33 -45.08 -26.95
CA LYS A 293 -3.57 -44.27 -26.99
C LYS A 293 -3.33 -42.74 -26.96
N VAL A 294 -2.08 -42.29 -26.91
CA VAL A 294 -1.74 -40.85 -26.87
C VAL A 294 -1.17 -40.34 -28.20
N GLU A 295 -0.52 -41.19 -29.00
CA GLU A 295 0.03 -40.78 -30.31
C GLU A 295 -1.02 -40.67 -31.43
N ASP A 296 -2.13 -41.41 -31.35
CA ASP A 296 -3.17 -41.39 -32.40
C ASP A 296 -4.08 -40.14 -32.35
N LEU A 297 -4.15 -39.43 -31.21
CA LEU A 297 -4.93 -38.19 -31.07
C LEU A 297 -4.20 -36.93 -31.62
N ALA A 298 -2.90 -37.04 -31.92
CA ALA A 298 -2.10 -35.93 -32.48
C ALA A 298 -2.10 -35.86 -34.01
N ARG A 299 -2.79 -36.79 -34.70
CA ARG A 299 -2.79 -36.91 -36.17
C ARG A 299 -4.09 -36.45 -36.87
N GLU A 300 -5.14 -36.09 -36.14
CA GLU A 300 -6.49 -35.89 -36.71
C GLU A 300 -7.00 -34.44 -36.75
N VAL A 301 -6.11 -33.42 -36.71
CA VAL A 301 -6.48 -32.00 -36.88
C VAL A 301 -5.56 -31.28 -37.87
N SER A 302 -5.34 -31.85 -39.05
CA SER A 302 -4.55 -31.23 -40.13
C SER A 302 -5.02 -31.61 -41.55
N VAL A 303 -6.32 -31.49 -41.81
CA VAL A 303 -6.90 -31.46 -43.17
C VAL A 303 -8.06 -30.44 -43.20
N THR A 304 -8.29 -29.82 -44.37
CA THR A 304 -9.20 -28.69 -44.68
C THR A 304 -8.68 -27.31 -44.25
N GLY A 305 -8.60 -26.30 -45.13
CA GLY A 305 -8.77 -26.31 -46.58
C GLY A 305 -8.36 -24.97 -47.21
N ASN A 306 -7.66 -24.99 -48.35
CA ASN A 306 -7.31 -23.78 -49.10
C ASN A 306 -8.54 -23.19 -49.81
N THR A 307 -8.72 -21.86 -49.71
CA THR A 307 -9.38 -21.09 -50.77
C THR A 307 -8.60 -19.80 -51.01
N GLU A 308 -8.28 -19.56 -52.27
CA GLU A 308 -7.35 -18.53 -52.76
C GLU A 308 -8.12 -17.31 -53.30
N VAL A 309 -7.82 -16.09 -52.81
CA VAL A 309 -8.20 -14.83 -53.48
C VAL A 309 -7.06 -13.81 -53.38
N ALA A 310 -6.88 -13.05 -54.45
CA ALA A 310 -5.69 -12.24 -54.74
C ALA A 310 -5.42 -11.05 -53.80
N ARG A 311 -4.12 -10.73 -53.64
CA ARG A 311 -3.61 -9.43 -53.17
C ARG A 311 -3.52 -8.43 -54.34
N PRO A 312 -3.72 -7.13 -54.09
CA PRO A 312 -2.97 -6.07 -54.73
C PRO A 312 -1.79 -5.59 -53.86
N ASN A 313 -0.91 -4.80 -54.47
CA ASN A 313 0.47 -4.53 -54.04
C ASN A 313 0.63 -3.05 -53.70
N GLU A 314 0.99 -2.72 -52.45
CA GLU A 314 1.38 -1.35 -52.08
C GLU A 314 2.87 -1.28 -51.71
N LYS A 315 3.59 -0.45 -52.45
CA LYS A 315 4.99 -0.10 -52.24
C LYS A 315 5.11 1.33 -51.72
N SER A 316 6.13 1.56 -50.90
CA SER A 316 6.83 2.84 -50.71
C SER A 316 5.96 4.09 -50.52
N LEU A 317 5.72 4.44 -49.25
CA LEU A 317 5.06 5.70 -48.86
C LEU A 317 6.07 6.80 -48.44
N ASP A 318 7.37 6.47 -48.36
CA ASP A 318 8.45 7.38 -47.97
C ASP A 318 8.88 8.39 -49.05
N GLU A 319 8.54 8.17 -50.33
CA GLU A 319 8.94 9.06 -51.43
C GLU A 319 8.03 10.28 -51.63
N ARG A 320 6.97 10.42 -50.82
CA ARG A 320 5.88 11.39 -51.07
C ARG A 320 5.79 12.56 -50.08
N LEU A 321 6.70 12.66 -49.11
CA LEU A 321 6.71 13.74 -48.10
C LEU A 321 7.84 14.78 -48.27
N SER A 322 8.87 14.51 -49.08
CA SER A 322 10.03 15.40 -49.26
C SER A 322 9.88 16.47 -50.36
N ALA A 323 8.67 16.70 -50.89
CA ALA A 323 8.47 17.48 -52.12
C ALA A 323 7.43 18.62 -52.04
N MET A 324 6.93 19.00 -50.85
CA MET A 324 5.82 19.97 -50.73
C MET A 324 6.08 21.25 -49.93
N LEU A 325 7.25 21.46 -49.32
CA LEU A 325 7.57 22.71 -48.62
C LEU A 325 9.01 23.15 -48.91
N GLY A 326 9.16 23.95 -49.97
CA GLY A 326 10.40 24.67 -50.30
C GLY A 326 10.11 26.14 -50.60
N GLY A 327 10.98 27.01 -50.10
CA GLY A 327 10.98 28.47 -50.27
C GLY A 327 10.33 29.25 -49.11
N ASP A 328 10.75 30.48 -48.79
CA ASP A 328 12.02 31.19 -49.09
C ASP A 328 12.03 32.53 -48.31
N HIS A 329 13.20 32.96 -47.76
CA HIS A 329 13.52 34.33 -47.27
C HIS A 329 12.60 34.95 -46.16
N GLU A 330 12.94 35.98 -45.36
CA GLU A 330 14.09 36.91 -45.15
C GLU A 330 14.35 36.98 -43.62
N ASP A 331 15.59 36.94 -43.11
CA ASP A 331 16.47 38.08 -42.79
C ASP A 331 15.92 39.15 -41.82
N SER A 332 16.49 39.22 -40.59
CA SER A 332 16.52 40.43 -39.74
C SER A 332 17.45 40.28 -38.52
N GLN A 333 18.36 41.24 -38.44
CA GLN A 333 19.46 41.51 -37.51
C GLN A 333 19.28 41.34 -35.97
N GLU A 334 20.43 41.02 -35.36
CA GLU A 334 21.03 41.43 -34.06
C GLU A 334 20.58 42.80 -33.42
N PRO A 335 20.96 43.16 -32.15
CA PRO A 335 22.20 42.78 -31.44
C PRO A 335 22.14 42.48 -29.91
N ALA A 336 23.31 42.10 -29.37
CA ALA A 336 23.57 41.71 -27.99
C ALA A 336 23.81 42.85 -26.95
N LYS A 337 23.75 42.48 -25.65
CA LYS A 337 24.37 43.08 -24.44
C LYS A 337 24.47 41.95 -23.40
N VAL A 338 25.59 41.52 -22.80
CA VAL A 338 26.76 42.18 -22.16
C VAL A 338 26.44 42.89 -20.83
N VAL A 339 26.78 42.23 -19.70
CA VAL A 339 27.26 42.70 -18.36
C VAL A 339 27.54 41.41 -17.55
N ALA A 340 28.79 40.95 -17.35
CA ALA A 340 29.73 41.26 -16.25
C ALA A 340 29.15 40.98 -14.83
N GLU A 341 29.53 39.90 -14.12
CA GLU A 341 30.76 39.67 -13.31
C GLU A 341 30.80 40.40 -11.94
N GLN A 342 31.57 39.87 -10.97
CA GLN A 342 31.67 40.21 -9.53
C GLN A 342 30.58 39.59 -8.62
N GLY A 343 30.88 39.00 -7.45
CA GLY A 343 32.20 38.71 -6.85
C GLY A 343 32.04 37.96 -5.49
N LEU A 344 33.02 37.11 -5.13
CA LEU A 344 33.10 36.45 -3.82
C LEU A 344 33.48 37.43 -2.69
N PRO A 345 33.23 37.06 -1.42
CA PRO A 345 34.38 36.63 -0.60
C PRO A 345 34.16 35.34 0.23
N GLN A 346 35.29 34.72 0.60
CA GLN A 346 35.45 33.50 1.40
C GLN A 346 35.71 33.78 2.91
N SER A 347 35.84 32.69 3.70
CA SER A 347 36.36 32.57 5.09
C SER A 347 35.32 32.78 6.22
N LEU A 348 35.29 32.04 7.35
CA LEU A 348 36.16 31.01 8.00
C LEU A 348 35.27 29.81 8.49
N LEU A 349 35.62 28.52 8.39
CA LEU A 349 36.59 27.66 9.14
C LEU A 349 36.12 27.12 10.53
N GLN A 350 36.13 25.78 10.68
CA GLN A 350 36.09 24.93 11.91
C GLN A 350 34.77 24.87 12.73
N ASP A 351 34.31 23.75 13.31
CA ASP A 351 34.89 22.40 13.55
C ASP A 351 33.79 21.28 13.63
N PRO A 352 34.12 19.97 13.70
CA PRO A 352 33.17 18.87 13.52
C PRO A 352 32.49 18.37 14.81
N ILE A 353 31.24 17.90 14.71
CA ILE A 353 30.57 17.14 15.77
C ILE A 353 30.10 15.78 15.25
N THR A 354 30.72 14.73 15.79
CA THR A 354 30.19 13.35 15.76
C THR A 354 28.99 13.23 16.68
N SER A 355 27.85 12.73 16.18
CA SER A 355 26.82 12.16 17.07
C SER A 355 26.00 11.09 16.35
N SER A 356 26.05 9.86 16.88
CA SER A 356 25.22 8.75 16.45
C SER A 356 24.04 8.65 17.41
N GLN A 357 22.85 9.06 16.98
CA GLN A 357 21.66 9.10 17.84
C GLN A 357 20.60 8.09 17.36
N SER A 358 20.58 6.92 17.98
CA SER A 358 19.55 5.90 17.77
C SER A 358 18.31 6.22 18.61
N GLY A 359 17.29 6.82 17.99
CA GLY A 359 16.03 7.14 18.66
C GLY A 359 15.17 5.90 18.92
N SER A 360 14.81 5.67 20.18
CA SER A 360 13.71 4.78 20.57
C SER A 360 12.38 5.39 20.10
N TRP A 361 11.41 4.54 19.73
CA TRP A 361 10.30 4.92 18.84
C TRP A 361 8.98 5.32 19.55
N GLU A 362 9.00 5.67 20.84
CA GLU A 362 7.76 5.76 21.65
C GLU A 362 7.49 7.06 22.44
N GLU A 363 8.31 8.12 22.35
CA GLU A 363 8.00 9.40 23.02
C GLU A 363 8.35 10.66 22.19
N ALA A 364 7.32 11.44 21.79
CA ALA A 364 7.27 12.91 21.85
C ALA A 364 5.96 13.48 21.25
N ALA A 365 5.13 14.12 22.09
CA ALA A 365 4.18 15.16 21.69
C ALA A 365 3.98 16.15 22.87
N PRO A 366 3.95 17.47 22.66
CA PRO A 366 4.01 18.44 23.75
C PRO A 366 2.64 18.74 24.40
N ALA A 367 2.66 19.12 25.68
CA ALA A 367 1.46 19.39 26.47
C ALA A 367 0.84 20.77 26.19
N VAL A 368 -0.49 20.81 26.01
CA VAL A 368 -1.32 22.02 26.13
C VAL A 368 -2.32 21.81 27.26
N THR A 369 -2.49 22.84 28.10
CA THR A 369 -3.23 22.77 29.36
C THR A 369 -4.72 23.10 29.25
N GLY A 370 -5.58 22.24 29.82
CA GLY A 370 -6.80 22.68 30.53
C GLY A 370 -8.16 22.44 29.85
N GLY A 371 -9.00 21.62 30.48
CA GLY A 371 -10.42 21.45 30.14
C GLY A 371 -10.96 20.07 30.51
N ALA A 372 -11.75 19.96 31.58
CA ALA A 372 -12.15 18.66 32.15
C ALA A 372 -13.44 18.08 31.53
N ALA A 373 -13.40 16.80 31.14
CA ALA A 373 -14.57 15.95 30.87
C ALA A 373 -14.26 14.47 31.20
N ALA A 374 -15.31 13.66 31.40
CA ALA A 374 -15.25 12.29 31.93
C ALA A 374 -14.70 11.24 30.91
N PRO A 375 -14.38 9.99 31.32
CA PRO A 375 -13.47 9.13 30.57
C PRO A 375 -14.09 8.53 29.30
N VAL A 376 -13.40 8.72 28.18
CA VAL A 376 -13.66 8.09 26.87
C VAL A 376 -12.62 6.96 26.68
N PRO A 377 -12.99 5.78 26.12
CA PRO A 377 -12.05 4.67 25.96
C PRO A 377 -10.87 4.99 25.02
N LEU A 378 -9.72 4.40 25.33
CA LEU A 378 -8.39 4.66 24.73
C LEU A 378 -8.19 4.10 23.29
N SER A 379 -9.18 4.27 22.41
CA SER A 379 -9.19 3.72 21.05
C SER A 379 -9.35 4.81 19.98
N GLY A 380 -8.58 5.90 20.07
CA GLY A 380 -8.86 7.14 19.30
C GLY A 380 -7.67 7.99 18.84
N LEU A 381 -6.45 7.46 18.79
CA LEU A 381 -5.34 8.12 18.05
C LEU A 381 -5.37 7.64 16.58
N PRO A 382 -5.42 8.56 15.60
CA PRO A 382 -5.92 8.28 14.25
C PRO A 382 -4.99 7.32 13.49
N ASP A 383 -5.60 6.28 12.93
CA ASP A 383 -4.91 5.14 12.30
C ASP A 383 -3.98 5.58 11.15
N VAL A 384 -4.40 6.62 10.43
CA VAL A 384 -3.67 7.30 9.36
C VAL A 384 -2.26 7.75 9.77
N LEU A 385 -2.12 8.33 10.97
CA LEU A 385 -0.81 8.80 11.45
C LEU A 385 0.13 7.63 11.74
N LYS A 386 -0.40 6.53 12.27
CA LYS A 386 0.38 5.29 12.49
C LYS A 386 0.84 4.68 11.17
N THR A 387 0.06 4.82 10.10
CA THR A 387 0.43 4.36 8.75
C THR A 387 1.47 5.28 8.08
N ALA A 388 1.35 6.60 8.21
CA ALA A 388 2.23 7.56 7.53
C ALA A 388 3.59 7.79 8.24
N ASN A 389 3.60 7.84 9.58
CA ASN A 389 4.80 8.17 10.38
C ASN A 389 6.02 7.26 10.11
N PRO A 390 5.90 5.93 9.92
CA PRO A 390 7.04 5.08 9.59
C PRO A 390 7.79 5.54 8.34
N PHE A 391 7.08 5.99 7.30
CA PHE A 391 7.70 6.52 6.07
C PHE A 391 8.39 7.87 6.30
N LEU A 392 7.76 8.77 7.06
CA LEU A 392 8.34 10.09 7.39
C LEU A 392 9.60 9.97 8.25
N GLN A 393 9.62 9.05 9.20
CA GLN A 393 10.80 8.78 10.01
C GLN A 393 11.96 8.25 9.15
N ARG A 394 11.69 7.30 8.24
CA ARG A 394 12.69 6.81 7.28
C ARG A 394 13.13 7.91 6.32
N ALA A 395 12.23 8.79 5.88
CA ALA A 395 12.57 9.93 5.04
C ALA A 395 13.60 10.84 5.72
N LYS A 396 13.37 11.20 6.99
CA LYS A 396 14.29 12.02 7.77
C LYS A 396 15.68 11.38 7.93
N GLU A 397 15.74 10.06 8.12
CA GLU A 397 17.00 9.31 8.22
C GLU A 397 17.77 9.25 6.90
N GLN A 398 17.07 9.17 5.76
CA GLN A 398 17.70 9.17 4.43
C GLN A 398 18.02 10.57 3.89
N GLU A 399 17.66 11.65 4.59
CA GLU A 399 17.76 13.02 4.08
C GLU A 399 19.19 13.46 3.77
N ALA A 400 20.15 13.12 4.64
CA ALA A 400 21.55 13.51 4.48
C ALA A 400 22.33 12.61 3.52
N THR A 401 21.90 11.36 3.32
CA THR A 401 22.65 10.31 2.60
C THR A 401 22.06 9.97 1.24
N GLN A 402 20.74 10.02 1.11
CA GLN A 402 19.96 9.58 -0.04
C GLN A 402 18.74 10.50 -0.22
N PRO A 403 18.94 11.80 -0.55
CA PRO A 403 17.86 12.79 -0.55
C PRO A 403 16.75 12.49 -1.59
N LEU A 404 17.06 11.75 -2.65
CA LEU A 404 16.08 11.23 -3.62
C LEU A 404 15.13 10.20 -2.98
N ILE A 405 15.67 9.25 -2.20
CA ILE A 405 14.90 8.25 -1.45
C ILE A 405 14.06 8.96 -0.36
N SER A 406 14.67 9.93 0.32
CA SER A 406 14.01 10.81 1.29
C SER A 406 12.82 11.59 0.70
N HIS A 407 12.91 12.01 -0.56
CA HIS A 407 11.81 12.64 -1.30
C HIS A 407 10.67 11.64 -1.57
N TYR A 408 10.96 10.49 -2.19
CA TYR A 408 9.91 9.50 -2.52
C TYR A 408 9.20 8.91 -1.30
N LEU A 409 9.86 8.83 -0.14
CA LEU A 409 9.22 8.44 1.12
C LEU A 409 8.25 9.52 1.65
N ARG A 410 8.55 10.81 1.46
CA ARG A 410 7.59 11.90 1.75
C ARG A 410 6.41 11.88 0.79
N ILE A 411 6.65 11.65 -0.50
CA ILE A 411 5.58 11.56 -1.51
C ILE A 411 4.62 10.41 -1.15
N HIS A 412 5.13 9.22 -0.82
CA HIS A 412 4.27 8.10 -0.43
C HIS A 412 3.48 8.39 0.87
N ALA A 413 4.12 9.01 1.87
CA ALA A 413 3.41 9.45 3.08
C ALA A 413 2.29 10.47 2.78
N LEU A 414 2.50 11.36 1.81
CA LEU A 414 1.48 12.30 1.34
C LEU A 414 0.32 11.60 0.63
N GLU A 415 0.58 10.58 -0.20
CA GLU A 415 -0.48 9.77 -0.83
C GLU A 415 -1.38 9.12 0.22
N LEU A 416 -0.80 8.55 1.28
CA LEU A 416 -1.54 7.94 2.40
C LEU A 416 -2.41 8.97 3.13
N LEU A 417 -1.85 10.15 3.45
CA LEU A 417 -2.57 11.24 4.12
C LEU A 417 -3.69 11.83 3.24
N ILE A 418 -3.44 12.02 1.93
CA ILE A 418 -4.43 12.50 0.96
C ILE A 418 -5.54 11.47 0.77
N GLY A 419 -5.22 10.18 0.68
CA GLY A 419 -6.21 9.10 0.56
C GLY A 419 -7.13 9.02 1.77
N ALA A 420 -6.59 9.15 2.98
CA ALA A 420 -7.40 9.24 4.19
C ALA A 420 -8.27 10.51 4.23
N LYS A 421 -7.74 11.66 3.83
CA LYS A 421 -8.51 12.91 3.70
C LYS A 421 -9.69 12.76 2.74
N GLN A 422 -9.52 12.07 1.61
CA GLN A 422 -10.59 11.79 0.65
C GLN A 422 -11.69 10.88 1.21
N ARG A 423 -11.35 9.96 2.13
CA ARG A 423 -12.32 9.10 2.83
C ARG A 423 -12.98 9.77 4.05
N GLY A 424 -12.56 10.98 4.42
CA GLY A 424 -13.05 11.68 5.62
C GLY A 424 -12.41 11.18 6.93
N GLU A 425 -11.30 10.45 6.85
CA GLU A 425 -10.59 9.84 7.99
C GLU A 425 -9.49 10.74 8.59
N THR A 426 -9.35 11.98 8.09
CA THR A 426 -8.31 12.92 8.55
C THR A 426 -8.68 13.62 9.86
N THR A 427 -7.68 13.90 10.69
CA THR A 427 -7.78 14.78 11.85
C THR A 427 -7.10 16.13 11.55
N PRO A 428 -7.35 17.20 12.32
CA PRO A 428 -6.62 18.46 12.18
C PRO A 428 -5.09 18.30 12.28
N GLU A 429 -4.62 17.32 13.06
CA GLU A 429 -3.20 16.96 13.18
C GLU A 429 -2.66 16.31 11.90
N ALA A 430 -3.41 15.36 11.30
CA ALA A 430 -3.04 14.73 10.05
C ALA A 430 -3.07 15.73 8.87
N ASP A 431 -4.01 16.67 8.87
CA ASP A 431 -4.05 17.78 7.93
C ASP A 431 -2.83 18.72 8.08
N ALA A 432 -2.45 19.08 9.31
CA ALA A 432 -1.24 19.88 9.56
C ALA A 432 0.04 19.15 9.11
N LEU A 433 0.14 17.85 9.39
CA LEU A 433 1.25 17.00 8.95
C LEU A 433 1.32 16.90 7.42
N LEU A 434 0.18 16.77 6.74
CA LEU A 434 0.07 16.78 5.28
C LEU A 434 0.62 18.09 4.71
N PHE A 435 0.17 19.25 5.19
CA PHE A 435 0.66 20.54 4.68
C PHE A 435 2.16 20.76 4.97
N SER A 436 2.66 20.36 6.13
CA SER A 436 4.09 20.43 6.47
C SER A 436 4.93 19.53 5.55
N THR A 437 4.53 18.27 5.41
CA THR A 437 5.24 17.28 4.57
C THR A 437 5.25 17.69 3.11
N PHE A 438 4.14 18.25 2.60
CA PHE A 438 4.03 18.77 1.24
C PHE A 438 5.01 19.92 1.00
N SER A 439 5.07 20.87 1.94
CA SER A 439 5.98 22.01 1.86
C SER A 439 7.46 21.58 1.87
N GLU A 440 7.82 20.60 2.70
CA GLU A 440 9.18 20.01 2.70
C GLU A 440 9.51 19.28 1.39
N ALA A 441 8.56 18.50 0.85
CA ALA A 441 8.76 17.71 -0.35
C ALA A 441 8.98 18.60 -1.58
N GLU A 442 8.18 19.66 -1.74
CA GLU A 442 8.34 20.65 -2.82
C GLU A 442 9.62 21.47 -2.66
N ALA A 443 9.98 21.91 -1.44
CA ALA A 443 11.21 22.68 -1.22
C ALA A 443 12.48 21.89 -1.61
N LYS A 444 12.51 20.58 -1.34
CA LYS A 444 13.66 19.70 -1.64
C LYS A 444 13.70 19.23 -3.10
N LYS A 445 12.55 19.22 -3.79
CA LYS A 445 12.41 18.81 -5.20
C LYS A 445 13.27 19.65 -6.14
N ALA A 446 13.42 20.94 -5.89
CA ALA A 446 14.19 21.85 -6.73
C ALA A 446 15.70 21.56 -6.79
N SER A 447 16.24 20.82 -5.81
CA SER A 447 17.66 20.42 -5.75
C SER A 447 17.90 18.94 -6.10
N LEU A 448 16.91 18.25 -6.66
CA LEU A 448 16.95 16.82 -6.95
C LEU A 448 16.80 16.56 -8.46
N ASP A 449 17.67 15.69 -8.99
CA ASP A 449 17.41 15.04 -10.27
C ASP A 449 16.44 13.87 -10.05
N LEU A 450 15.28 13.92 -10.69
CA LEU A 450 14.23 12.91 -10.60
C LEU A 450 14.08 12.09 -11.89
N THR A 451 14.94 12.30 -12.89
CA THR A 451 14.82 11.73 -14.24
C THR A 451 14.70 10.19 -14.21
N ASP A 452 15.62 9.53 -13.49
CA ASP A 452 15.60 8.08 -13.27
C ASP A 452 15.10 7.70 -11.86
N GLY A 453 14.38 8.61 -11.20
CA GLY A 453 14.04 8.50 -9.78
C GLY A 453 13.26 7.24 -9.37
N PRO A 454 12.23 6.78 -10.12
CA PRO A 454 11.52 5.55 -9.82
C PRO A 454 12.43 4.32 -9.83
N SER A 455 13.28 4.19 -10.86
CA SER A 455 14.23 3.07 -10.99
C SER A 455 15.32 3.10 -9.91
N GLN A 456 15.77 4.30 -9.50
CA GLN A 456 16.71 4.44 -8.37
C GLN A 456 16.06 4.04 -7.03
N MET A 457 14.80 4.41 -6.81
CA MET A 457 14.02 4.04 -5.62
C MET A 457 13.77 2.52 -5.57
N GLU A 458 13.38 1.91 -6.68
CA GLU A 458 13.21 0.45 -6.80
C GLU A 458 14.52 -0.30 -6.52
N ALA A 459 15.61 0.10 -7.18
CA ALA A 459 16.93 -0.50 -6.95
C ALA A 459 17.42 -0.31 -5.50
N PHE A 460 17.07 0.79 -4.83
CA PHE A 460 17.37 0.99 -3.41
C PHE A 460 16.54 0.08 -2.50
N ALA A 461 15.24 -0.04 -2.75
CA ALA A 461 14.33 -0.90 -2.00
C ALA A 461 14.74 -2.38 -2.08
N LEU A 462 15.02 -2.88 -3.29
CA LEU A 462 15.46 -4.26 -3.51
C LEU A 462 16.81 -4.54 -2.85
N ARG A 463 17.83 -3.67 -3.00
CA ARG A 463 19.12 -3.83 -2.30
C ARG A 463 18.97 -3.82 -0.77
N SER A 464 18.05 -3.02 -0.23
CA SER A 464 17.77 -2.97 1.20
C SER A 464 17.12 -4.27 1.69
N PHE A 465 16.23 -4.85 0.89
CA PHE A 465 15.64 -6.16 1.14
C PHE A 465 16.67 -7.29 1.06
N ASP A 466 17.45 -7.38 -0.02
CA ASP A 466 18.48 -8.41 -0.21
C ASP A 466 19.51 -8.39 0.93
N SER A 467 19.92 -7.19 1.37
CA SER A 467 20.80 -7.01 2.52
C SER A 467 20.17 -7.52 3.83
N ALA A 468 18.89 -7.21 4.08
CA ALA A 468 18.19 -7.70 5.27
C ALA A 468 18.01 -9.24 5.26
N VAL A 469 17.75 -9.84 4.10
CA VAL A 469 17.67 -11.30 3.93
C VAL A 469 19.04 -11.96 4.09
N ALA A 470 20.11 -11.37 3.54
CA ALA A 470 21.48 -11.85 3.74
C ALA A 470 21.87 -11.81 5.23
N ASN A 471 21.44 -10.79 5.98
CA ASN A 471 21.66 -10.70 7.43
C ASN A 471 20.88 -11.77 8.23
N ASP A 472 19.67 -12.13 7.78
CA ASP A 472 18.85 -13.22 8.33
C ASP A 472 19.49 -14.60 8.11
N VAL A 473 19.94 -14.87 6.88
CA VAL A 473 20.58 -16.14 6.51
C VAL A 473 21.98 -16.31 7.14
N SER A 474 22.71 -15.23 7.37
CA SER A 474 24.08 -15.27 7.92
C SER A 474 24.16 -15.35 9.45
N GLY A 475 23.03 -15.30 10.18
CA GLY A 475 23.01 -15.38 11.64
C GLY A 475 23.63 -14.15 12.34
N LEU A 476 23.60 -12.97 11.69
CA LEU A 476 23.99 -11.71 12.31
C LEU A 476 23.10 -11.39 13.54
N PRO A 477 23.54 -10.53 14.49
CA PRO A 477 22.88 -10.34 15.77
C PRO A 477 21.38 -10.02 15.65
N VAL A 478 20.59 -11.05 15.96
CA VAL A 478 19.14 -11.17 15.72
C VAL A 478 18.35 -9.97 16.26
N ASN A 479 18.84 -9.34 17.32
CA ASN A 479 18.22 -8.18 17.99
C ASN A 479 17.90 -7.00 17.04
N LYS A 480 18.68 -6.79 15.97
CA LYS A 480 18.46 -5.68 15.00
C LYS A 480 17.69 -6.12 13.76
N LEU A 481 17.56 -7.42 13.54
CA LEU A 481 17.05 -8.02 12.30
C LEU A 481 15.54 -7.78 12.05
N PRO A 482 14.64 -7.87 13.05
CA PRO A 482 13.23 -7.47 12.88
C PRO A 482 13.07 -6.05 12.34
N VAL A 483 13.88 -5.12 12.86
CA VAL A 483 13.82 -3.71 12.45
C VAL A 483 14.33 -3.55 11.02
N GLN A 484 15.44 -4.21 10.65
CA GLN A 484 15.96 -4.17 9.28
C GLN A 484 14.96 -4.72 8.26
N LEU A 485 14.38 -5.90 8.51
CA LEU A 485 13.39 -6.51 7.62
C LEU A 485 12.11 -5.66 7.52
N TYR A 486 11.61 -5.13 8.64
CA TYR A 486 10.46 -4.24 8.61
C TYR A 486 10.75 -2.95 7.82
N VAL A 487 11.91 -2.33 8.01
CA VAL A 487 12.33 -1.14 7.27
C VAL A 487 12.49 -1.41 5.77
N ALA A 488 13.06 -2.56 5.39
CA ALA A 488 13.11 -2.97 3.99
C ALA A 488 11.69 -3.11 3.39
N SER A 489 10.73 -3.64 4.15
CA SER A 489 9.33 -3.72 3.68
C SER A 489 8.69 -2.34 3.42
N LEU A 490 9.04 -1.32 4.21
CA LEU A 490 8.57 0.06 3.98
C LEU A 490 9.15 0.67 2.70
N PHE A 491 10.42 0.41 2.37
CA PHE A 491 10.99 0.87 1.10
C PHE A 491 10.33 0.19 -0.11
N VAL A 492 9.93 -1.08 0.02
CA VAL A 492 9.18 -1.80 -1.01
C VAL A 492 7.73 -1.31 -1.12
N ASP A 493 7.03 -1.08 0.01
CA ASP A 493 5.68 -0.51 0.03
C ASP A 493 5.62 0.85 -0.68
N ALA A 494 6.64 1.70 -0.47
CA ALA A 494 6.73 3.00 -1.11
C ALA A 494 6.79 2.93 -2.65
N LEU A 495 7.10 1.78 -3.26
CA LEU A 495 7.04 1.59 -4.72
C LEU A 495 5.60 1.57 -5.26
N ALA A 496 4.58 1.41 -4.40
CA ALA A 496 3.18 1.47 -4.81
C ALA A 496 2.80 2.79 -5.52
N GLN A 497 3.50 3.89 -5.18
CA GLN A 497 3.34 5.20 -5.83
C GLN A 497 3.62 5.16 -7.35
N PHE A 498 4.47 4.23 -7.81
CA PHE A 498 4.78 4.03 -9.23
C PHE A 498 3.85 3.04 -9.93
N HIS A 499 2.92 2.42 -9.20
CA HIS A 499 2.11 1.29 -9.66
C HIS A 499 0.62 1.49 -9.38
N THR A 500 0.06 2.66 -9.71
CA THR A 500 -1.38 2.98 -9.51
C THR A 500 -1.86 2.86 -8.06
N GLY A 501 -0.95 2.94 -7.08
CA GLY A 501 -1.24 2.75 -5.65
C GLY A 501 -1.30 1.29 -5.19
N ILE A 502 -0.97 0.32 -6.04
CA ILE A 502 -1.02 -1.13 -5.73
C ILE A 502 0.27 -1.81 -6.17
N LEU A 503 0.98 -2.48 -5.26
CA LEU A 503 2.19 -3.22 -5.61
C LEU A 503 1.91 -4.36 -6.62
N PRO A 504 2.76 -4.52 -7.67
CA PRO A 504 2.81 -5.71 -8.49
C PRO A 504 2.97 -6.98 -7.63
N PRO A 505 2.45 -8.15 -8.07
CA PRO A 505 2.43 -9.36 -7.25
C PRO A 505 3.79 -9.80 -6.70
N HIS A 506 4.89 -9.55 -7.41
CA HIS A 506 6.23 -9.91 -6.95
C HIS A 506 6.74 -8.98 -5.83
N LEU A 507 6.59 -7.66 -5.96
CA LEU A 507 6.91 -6.70 -4.89
C LEU A 507 6.00 -6.89 -3.67
N LEU A 508 4.73 -7.24 -3.89
CA LEU A 508 3.81 -7.58 -2.80
C LEU A 508 4.28 -8.81 -2.01
N LYS A 509 4.71 -9.89 -2.69
CA LYS A 509 5.32 -11.07 -2.04
C LYS A 509 6.57 -10.69 -1.22
N ILE A 510 7.45 -9.85 -1.76
CA ILE A 510 8.66 -9.35 -1.07
C ILE A 510 8.29 -8.59 0.22
N SER A 511 7.36 -7.64 0.13
CA SER A 511 6.87 -6.86 1.29
C SER A 511 6.22 -7.76 2.36
N GLN A 512 5.37 -8.71 1.93
CA GLN A 512 4.72 -9.66 2.83
C GLN A 512 5.72 -10.59 3.53
N TYR A 513 6.70 -11.14 2.81
CA TYR A 513 7.77 -11.96 3.39
C TYR A 513 8.56 -11.16 4.44
N ALA A 514 8.99 -9.94 4.10
CA ALA A 514 9.77 -9.09 4.99
C ALA A 514 9.02 -8.78 6.30
N LYS A 515 7.73 -8.44 6.21
CA LYS A 515 6.85 -8.20 7.38
C LYS A 515 6.64 -9.45 8.21
N GLY A 516 6.26 -10.57 7.58
CA GLY A 516 6.03 -11.84 8.26
C GLY A 516 7.27 -12.34 9.00
N ARG A 517 8.43 -12.28 8.34
CA ARG A 517 9.73 -12.68 8.92
C ARG A 517 10.14 -11.75 10.07
N ALA A 518 9.95 -10.43 9.93
CA ALA A 518 10.21 -9.47 11.00
C ALA A 518 9.36 -9.74 12.26
N LEU A 519 8.07 -10.03 12.09
CA LEU A 519 7.15 -10.39 13.18
C LEU A 519 7.55 -11.72 13.84
N HIS A 520 7.79 -12.76 13.04
CA HIS A 520 8.24 -14.07 13.53
C HIS A 520 9.50 -13.97 14.40
N ILE A 521 10.53 -13.28 13.92
CA ILE A 521 11.78 -13.10 14.69
C ILE A 521 11.52 -12.32 15.99
N ARG A 522 10.66 -11.29 15.96
CA ARG A 522 10.28 -10.52 17.16
C ARG A 522 9.58 -11.42 18.19
N GLU A 523 8.67 -12.30 17.77
CA GLU A 523 8.00 -13.25 18.66
C GLU A 523 8.97 -14.29 19.25
N CYS A 524 9.88 -14.83 18.44
CA CYS A 524 10.94 -15.74 18.90
C CYS A 524 11.78 -15.07 19.99
N LEU A 525 12.29 -13.86 19.74
CA LEU A 525 13.06 -13.08 20.71
C LEU A 525 12.27 -12.79 22.00
N GLN A 526 10.98 -12.46 21.91
CA GLN A 526 10.11 -12.24 23.07
C GLN A 526 9.90 -13.51 23.91
N ARG A 527 9.91 -14.69 23.28
CA ARG A 527 9.81 -16.00 23.96
C ARG A 527 11.16 -16.53 24.44
N GLY A 528 12.28 -15.84 24.16
CA GLY A 528 13.63 -16.33 24.43
C GLY A 528 14.04 -17.55 23.59
N VAL A 529 13.38 -17.76 22.44
CA VAL A 529 13.64 -18.85 21.51
C VAL A 529 14.44 -18.30 20.34
N GLU A 530 15.48 -19.02 19.90
CA GLU A 530 16.23 -18.65 18.70
C GLU A 530 15.34 -18.84 17.45
N PRO A 531 15.20 -17.83 16.56
CA PRO A 531 14.37 -17.97 15.38
C PRO A 531 14.97 -19.01 14.43
N SER A 532 14.16 -19.99 14.01
CA SER A 532 14.58 -20.92 12.96
C SER A 532 15.09 -20.16 11.73
N PRO A 533 16.19 -20.59 11.08
CA PRO A 533 16.59 -20.07 9.77
C PRO A 533 15.40 -20.10 8.79
N PRO A 534 15.32 -19.15 7.84
CA PRO A 534 14.25 -19.17 6.85
C PRO A 534 14.38 -20.41 5.96
N ALA A 535 13.23 -21.00 5.60
CA ALA A 535 13.21 -21.92 4.47
C ALA A 535 13.69 -21.17 3.21
N PRO A 536 14.42 -21.81 2.28
CA PRO A 536 14.94 -21.12 1.10
C PRO A 536 13.78 -20.43 0.34
N PRO A 537 13.84 -19.11 0.10
CA PRO A 537 12.82 -18.46 -0.70
C PRO A 537 12.83 -19.06 -2.11
N GLU A 538 11.65 -19.44 -2.60
CA GLU A 538 11.46 -19.85 -3.99
C GLU A 538 12.07 -18.77 -4.90
N PRO A 539 12.99 -19.12 -5.83
CA PRO A 539 13.77 -18.12 -6.55
C PRO A 539 12.86 -17.24 -7.39
N LEU A 540 12.76 -15.97 -7.00
CA LEU A 540 12.03 -14.96 -7.74
C LEU A 540 12.54 -14.93 -9.19
N PRO A 541 11.66 -14.81 -10.19
CA PRO A 541 12.08 -14.75 -11.58
C PRO A 541 13.00 -13.56 -11.77
N ALA A 542 14.26 -13.82 -12.13
CA ALA A 542 15.27 -12.79 -12.29
C ALA A 542 14.78 -11.73 -13.30
N PRO A 543 14.93 -10.43 -13.02
CA PRO A 543 14.60 -9.40 -14.00
C PRO A 543 15.41 -9.65 -15.29
N PRO A 544 14.84 -9.39 -16.48
CA PRO A 544 15.53 -9.60 -17.74
C PRO A 544 16.80 -8.76 -17.77
N ARG A 545 17.93 -9.43 -17.54
CA ARG A 545 19.27 -8.84 -17.51
C ARG A 545 19.54 -8.25 -18.89
N MET A 546 19.37 -6.94 -19.04
CA MET A 546 19.67 -6.24 -20.29
C MET A 546 21.12 -6.52 -20.65
N GLN A 547 21.31 -7.37 -21.66
CA GLN A 547 22.63 -7.66 -22.18
C GLN A 547 23.11 -6.39 -22.87
N SER A 548 24.19 -5.78 -22.35
CA SER A 548 24.92 -4.78 -23.13
C SER A 548 25.26 -5.40 -24.49
N PRO A 549 24.96 -4.71 -25.61
CA PRO A 549 25.19 -5.28 -26.93
C PRO A 549 26.68 -5.60 -27.10
N ALA A 550 26.96 -6.87 -27.37
CA ALA A 550 28.31 -7.36 -27.61
C ALA A 550 28.92 -6.59 -28.79
N ARG A 551 30.14 -6.08 -28.61
CA ARG A 551 30.95 -5.62 -29.75
C ARG A 551 31.21 -6.82 -30.67
N PRO A 552 31.07 -6.69 -32.00
CA PRO A 552 31.42 -7.76 -32.91
C PRO A 552 32.94 -8.01 -32.89
N ASP A 553 33.31 -9.26 -32.65
CA ASP A 553 34.70 -9.72 -32.68
C ASP A 553 35.29 -9.60 -34.10
N THR A 554 36.52 -9.07 -34.18
CA THR A 554 37.41 -9.22 -35.34
C THR A 554 38.46 -10.28 -35.03
N ALA A 555 38.35 -11.42 -35.71
CA ALA A 555 39.33 -12.51 -35.71
C ALA A 555 40.17 -12.47 -37.01
N PRO A 556 41.18 -13.34 -37.18
CA PRO A 556 42.30 -13.63 -36.27
C PRO A 556 43.66 -13.54 -37.02
N THR A 557 44.80 -13.62 -36.32
CA THR A 557 46.06 -14.29 -36.80
C THR A 557 47.19 -14.16 -35.77
N ALA A 558 47.73 -15.30 -35.31
CA ALA A 558 49.17 -15.62 -35.12
C ALA A 558 49.37 -16.74 -34.07
N ALA A 559 50.34 -17.62 -34.32
CA ALA A 559 50.56 -18.86 -33.56
C ALA A 559 51.52 -18.70 -32.34
N PRO A 560 51.60 -19.67 -31.41
CA PRO A 560 52.26 -19.51 -30.11
C PRO A 560 53.63 -20.21 -29.98
N VAL A 561 54.59 -19.58 -29.28
CA VAL A 561 55.78 -20.23 -28.64
C VAL A 561 56.27 -19.35 -27.44
N PRO A 562 57.18 -19.79 -26.53
CA PRO A 562 56.80 -19.94 -25.12
C PRO A 562 57.57 -19.03 -24.13
N ALA A 563 57.20 -19.11 -22.85
CA ALA A 563 57.80 -18.35 -21.75
C ALA A 563 59.23 -18.78 -21.36
N PRO A 564 60.01 -17.84 -20.81
CA PRO A 564 60.95 -18.14 -19.74
C PRO A 564 60.73 -17.28 -18.47
N ALA A 565 61.34 -17.73 -17.37
CA ALA A 565 61.19 -17.22 -16.00
C ALA A 565 62.04 -15.95 -15.70
N PRO A 566 61.87 -15.27 -14.54
CA PRO A 566 62.34 -13.89 -14.33
C PRO A 566 63.78 -13.78 -13.81
N ALA A 567 64.44 -12.65 -14.10
CA ALA A 567 65.73 -12.29 -13.52
C ALA A 567 65.87 -10.79 -13.21
N ALA A 568 66.09 -10.51 -11.91
CA ALA A 568 66.80 -9.42 -11.23
C ALA A 568 67.17 -8.05 -11.91
N SER A 569 66.88 -7.00 -11.14
CA SER A 569 67.75 -5.85 -10.80
C SER A 569 68.25 -4.83 -11.84
N THR A 570 67.96 -3.54 -11.58
CA THR A 570 68.85 -2.33 -11.50
C THR A 570 67.99 -1.05 -11.68
N ALA A 571 68.34 0.17 -11.24
CA ALA A 571 69.15 0.68 -10.10
C ALA A 571 69.07 2.23 -10.04
N PHE A 572 68.78 2.83 -8.86
CA PHE A 572 69.24 4.16 -8.35
C PHE A 572 69.03 5.44 -9.21
N PRO A 573 69.36 6.70 -8.78
CA PRO A 573 69.98 7.27 -7.54
C PRO A 573 69.00 8.07 -6.64
N VAL A 574 69.20 8.33 -5.33
CA VAL A 574 70.32 8.83 -4.49
C VAL A 574 70.57 10.36 -4.56
N GLY A 575 70.33 11.02 -3.41
CA GLY A 575 70.66 12.42 -3.06
C GLY A 575 70.91 12.53 -1.54
N PRO A 576 71.59 13.58 -1.02
CA PRO A 576 72.74 13.35 -0.11
C PRO A 576 72.52 13.51 1.41
N ILE A 577 73.60 13.18 2.14
CA ILE A 577 73.73 12.90 3.59
C ILE A 577 74.37 14.07 4.36
N ALA A 578 74.02 14.25 5.66
CA ALA A 578 74.86 14.88 6.69
C ALA A 578 74.51 14.34 8.11
N PRO A 579 75.46 14.30 9.10
CA PRO A 579 75.56 13.13 10.00
C PRO A 579 75.78 13.40 11.53
N VAL A 580 76.08 12.31 12.28
CA VAL A 580 76.75 12.21 13.63
C VAL A 580 75.83 12.28 14.88
N ALA A 581 75.94 11.47 15.97
CA ALA A 581 76.49 10.12 16.28
C ALA A 581 75.93 9.62 17.69
N PRO A 582 76.49 8.67 18.49
CA PRO A 582 75.70 7.50 18.96
C PRO A 582 75.79 7.15 20.49
N ALA A 583 75.45 5.89 20.85
CA ALA A 583 75.62 5.16 22.14
C ALA A 583 74.40 5.18 23.11
N ALA A 584 74.04 4.14 23.90
CA ALA A 584 74.43 2.72 23.97
C ALA A 584 73.31 1.86 24.67
N ALA A 585 73.37 0.52 24.59
CA ALA A 585 72.60 -0.43 25.44
C ALA A 585 73.37 -0.77 26.75
N PRO A 586 72.79 -1.33 27.84
CA PRO A 586 72.17 -2.68 27.98
C PRO A 586 70.78 -2.65 28.68
N ALA A 587 69.89 -3.65 28.77
CA ALA A 587 69.88 -5.13 28.91
C ALA A 587 69.75 -5.68 30.37
N VAL A 588 68.88 -6.71 30.52
CA VAL A 588 68.71 -7.71 31.62
C VAL A 588 67.96 -7.31 32.93
N ALA A 589 66.82 -7.98 33.23
CA ALA A 589 66.63 -8.88 34.41
C ALA A 589 65.15 -9.21 34.77
N ASP A 590 64.89 -10.50 34.99
CA ASP A 590 63.76 -11.18 35.66
C ASP A 590 64.40 -12.28 36.55
N PRO A 591 63.70 -13.03 37.44
CA PRO A 591 62.75 -12.70 38.51
C PRO A 591 63.39 -13.04 39.91
N PRO A 592 62.66 -13.31 41.03
CA PRO A 592 62.18 -14.69 41.33
C PRO A 592 60.92 -14.76 42.25
N ALA A 593 60.65 -15.94 42.83
CA ALA A 593 59.33 -16.38 43.33
C ALA A 593 59.29 -16.92 44.78
N VAL A 594 58.06 -16.94 45.37
CA VAL A 594 57.50 -17.79 46.48
C VAL A 594 58.26 -17.94 47.83
N PRO A 595 57.55 -18.23 48.95
CA PRO A 595 57.25 -19.63 49.32
C PRO A 595 55.85 -19.87 49.92
N SER A 596 55.55 -21.15 50.19
CA SER A 596 54.27 -21.71 50.67
C SER A 596 54.42 -22.42 52.03
N THR A 597 53.34 -22.52 52.82
CA THR A 597 53.27 -23.34 54.06
C THR A 597 51.86 -23.93 54.30
N ALA A 598 51.75 -25.07 54.98
CA ALA A 598 50.51 -25.83 55.26
C ALA A 598 50.49 -26.33 56.74
N ALA A 599 49.57 -27.17 57.28
CA ALA A 599 48.53 -28.04 56.69
C ALA A 599 47.55 -28.60 57.77
N VAL A 600 46.30 -28.98 57.40
CA VAL A 600 45.57 -30.22 57.84
C VAL A 600 45.09 -30.31 59.34
N PRO A 601 44.09 -31.13 59.81
CA PRO A 601 42.93 -31.88 59.21
C PRO A 601 41.52 -31.67 59.87
N GLN A 602 40.51 -32.45 59.41
CA GLN A 602 39.26 -32.92 60.10
C GLN A 602 38.07 -31.93 60.27
N ALA A 603 36.77 -32.32 60.25
CA ALA A 603 36.11 -33.65 60.29
C ALA A 603 34.78 -33.72 59.49
N VAL A 604 34.07 -34.86 59.58
CA VAL A 604 32.89 -35.31 58.78
C VAL A 604 31.53 -34.78 59.29
N ALA A 605 30.59 -34.38 58.41
CA ALA A 605 29.13 -34.41 58.64
C ALA A 605 28.31 -34.26 57.34
N ALA A 606 27.04 -34.70 57.36
CA ALA A 606 26.12 -34.79 56.21
C ALA A 606 25.13 -33.59 56.11
N PRO A 607 24.24 -33.49 55.10
CA PRO A 607 23.59 -32.23 54.70
C PRO A 607 22.27 -31.91 55.42
N SER A 608 21.94 -30.61 55.58
CA SER A 608 20.55 -30.15 55.77
C SER A 608 20.34 -28.63 55.64
N LEU A 609 19.20 -28.29 55.04
CA LEU A 609 18.37 -27.08 55.21
C LEU A 609 18.93 -25.70 54.81
N ILE A 610 18.46 -25.25 53.64
CA ILE A 610 18.42 -23.85 53.21
C ILE A 610 17.36 -23.10 54.07
N PRO A 611 17.66 -21.94 54.67
CA PRO A 611 16.65 -21.14 55.37
C PRO A 611 15.73 -20.40 54.39
N PRO A 612 14.42 -20.23 54.71
CA PRO A 612 13.51 -19.47 53.86
C PRO A 612 13.89 -17.99 53.81
N ALA A 613 13.72 -17.38 52.63
CA ALA A 613 14.03 -15.97 52.41
C ALA A 613 13.17 -15.05 53.28
N VAL A 614 13.82 -14.10 53.97
CA VAL A 614 13.14 -13.05 54.73
C VAL A 614 12.49 -12.08 53.75
N ILE A 615 11.15 -12.04 53.72
CA ILE A 615 10.39 -11.02 52.97
C ILE A 615 10.66 -9.66 53.64
N PRO A 616 11.12 -8.63 52.90
CA PRO A 616 11.34 -7.31 53.47
C PRO A 616 10.01 -6.67 53.88
N VAL A 617 9.90 -6.31 55.16
CA VAL A 617 8.71 -5.68 55.74
C VAL A 617 8.41 -4.35 55.04
N LEU A 618 7.14 -4.16 54.65
CA LEU A 618 6.61 -2.93 54.05
C LEU A 618 7.00 -1.69 54.87
N ARG A 619 7.64 -0.69 54.24
CA ARG A 619 7.83 0.62 54.86
C ARG A 619 6.47 1.32 55.05
N PRO A 620 6.16 1.88 56.23
CA PRO A 620 4.86 2.49 56.51
C PRO A 620 4.58 3.83 55.81
N GLU A 621 5.52 4.31 54.99
CA GLU A 621 5.52 5.65 54.37
C GLU A 621 4.33 5.92 53.41
N PHE A 622 3.74 4.86 52.83
CA PHE A 622 2.72 4.97 51.79
C PHE A 622 1.31 4.51 52.20
N ALA A 623 1.10 4.21 53.49
CA ALA A 623 -0.15 3.63 54.01
C ALA A 623 -1.39 4.54 53.85
N GLY A 624 -1.20 5.86 53.67
CA GLY A 624 -2.28 6.84 53.53
C GLY A 624 -2.56 7.35 52.10
N LEU A 625 -1.85 6.87 51.07
CA LEU A 625 -2.02 7.39 49.70
C LEU A 625 -3.21 6.72 48.98
N THR A 626 -4.00 7.54 48.27
CA THR A 626 -5.08 7.05 47.39
C THR A 626 -4.50 6.24 46.22
N ARG A 627 -5.30 5.29 45.68
CA ARG A 627 -4.91 4.44 44.54
C ARG A 627 -4.29 5.20 43.37
N SER A 628 -4.87 6.35 43.01
CA SER A 628 -4.35 7.23 41.95
C SER A 628 -2.95 7.80 42.29
N LYS A 629 -2.73 8.24 43.54
CA LYS A 629 -1.40 8.73 43.97
C LYS A 629 -0.36 7.61 44.06
N LYS A 630 -0.73 6.40 44.51
CA LYS A 630 0.15 5.23 44.51
C LYS A 630 0.60 4.86 43.09
N LEU A 631 -0.32 4.86 42.12
CA LEU A 631 0.01 4.62 40.70
C LEU A 631 0.89 5.71 40.10
N ALA A 632 0.65 6.99 40.42
CA ALA A 632 1.49 8.09 39.96
C ALA A 632 2.94 8.00 40.50
N GLU A 633 3.11 7.68 41.79
CA GLU A 633 4.44 7.49 42.37
C GLU A 633 5.11 6.21 41.84
N ALA A 634 4.36 5.12 41.62
CA ALA A 634 4.88 3.91 41.01
C ALA A 634 5.44 4.17 39.60
N ARG A 635 4.71 4.92 38.76
CA ARG A 635 5.20 5.35 37.43
C ARG A 635 6.50 6.14 37.54
N LYS A 636 6.55 7.14 38.43
CA LYS A 636 7.75 7.93 38.69
C LYS A 636 8.96 7.09 39.16
N LYS A 637 8.73 6.00 39.92
CA LYS A 637 9.79 5.05 40.28
C LYS A 637 10.25 4.22 39.08
N SER A 638 9.35 3.80 38.19
CA SER A 638 9.74 3.15 36.93
C SER A 638 10.58 4.08 36.04
N ASP A 639 10.20 5.35 35.91
CA ASP A 639 10.95 6.33 35.10
C ASP A 639 12.38 6.54 35.66
N LEU A 640 12.52 6.64 37.00
CA LEU A 640 13.84 6.68 37.65
C LEU A 640 14.66 5.40 37.47
N ALA A 641 14.02 4.24 37.33
CA ALA A 641 14.72 3.00 37.01
C ALA A 641 15.30 3.02 35.59
N VAL A 642 14.61 3.63 34.63
CA VAL A 642 15.12 3.80 33.26
C VAL A 642 16.36 4.69 33.26
N SER A 643 16.33 5.86 33.90
CA SER A 643 17.52 6.74 33.99
C SER A 643 18.69 6.12 34.76
N ALA A 644 18.43 5.23 35.73
CA ALA A 644 19.47 4.46 36.40
C ALA A 644 20.10 3.38 35.48
N LEU A 645 19.31 2.76 34.59
CA LEU A 645 19.84 1.84 33.58
C LEU A 645 20.64 2.57 32.49
N GLU A 646 20.21 3.76 32.07
CA GLU A 646 20.94 4.60 31.11
C GLU A 646 22.30 5.09 31.65
N SER A 647 22.49 5.07 32.97
CA SER A 647 23.75 5.39 33.66
C SER A 647 24.51 4.14 34.15
N ASP A 648 24.13 2.94 33.70
CA ASP A 648 24.69 1.63 34.08
C ASP A 648 24.59 1.30 35.60
N ASP A 649 23.83 2.07 36.38
CA ASP A 649 23.57 1.83 37.80
C ASP A 649 22.44 0.79 38.00
N THR A 650 22.81 -0.46 37.72
CA THR A 650 21.94 -1.64 37.88
C THR A 650 21.43 -1.82 39.32
N VAL A 651 22.12 -1.28 40.33
CA VAL A 651 21.74 -1.40 41.75
C VAL A 651 20.57 -0.46 42.06
N HIS A 652 20.66 0.81 41.68
CA HIS A 652 19.57 1.77 41.85
C HIS A 652 18.39 1.45 40.92
N ALA A 653 18.63 1.01 39.69
CA ALA A 653 17.57 0.54 38.79
C ALA A 653 16.72 -0.58 39.43
N ARG A 654 17.38 -1.60 39.99
CA ARG A 654 16.70 -2.71 40.69
C ARG A 654 15.95 -2.23 41.94
N ALA A 655 16.51 -1.30 42.70
CA ALA A 655 15.86 -0.72 43.87
C ALA A 655 14.59 0.07 43.51
N HIS A 656 14.62 0.82 42.40
CA HIS A 656 13.48 1.59 41.91
C HIS A 656 12.36 0.70 41.37
N ILE A 657 12.67 -0.38 40.64
CA ILE A 657 11.68 -1.36 40.18
C ILE A 657 10.97 -2.05 41.35
N LEU A 658 11.72 -2.49 42.37
CA LEU A 658 11.13 -3.11 43.57
C LEU A 658 10.25 -2.14 44.37
N ALA A 659 10.61 -0.85 44.41
CA ALA A 659 9.77 0.18 45.01
C ALA A 659 8.48 0.43 44.22
N ALA A 660 8.54 0.42 42.88
CA ALA A 660 7.36 0.55 42.02
C ALA A 660 6.41 -0.65 42.21
N LEU A 661 6.94 -1.88 42.24
CA LEU A 661 6.16 -3.10 42.49
C LEU A 661 5.47 -3.07 43.85
N SER A 662 6.17 -2.70 44.93
CA SER A 662 5.57 -2.61 46.27
C SER A 662 4.40 -1.60 46.35
N LEU A 663 4.47 -0.50 45.59
CA LEU A 663 3.38 0.48 45.49
C LEU A 663 2.16 -0.04 44.72
N ILE A 664 2.35 -1.00 43.81
CA ILE A 664 1.29 -1.63 43.00
C ILE A 664 0.69 -2.84 43.73
N GLU A 665 1.51 -3.68 44.37
CA GLU A 665 1.05 -4.82 45.17
C GLU A 665 0.26 -4.34 46.40
N GLY A 666 0.62 -3.19 46.98
CA GLY A 666 -0.18 -2.50 47.99
C GLY A 666 -1.48 -1.84 47.49
N LEU A 667 -2.07 -2.34 46.39
CA LEU A 667 -3.38 -1.94 45.84
C LEU A 667 -4.43 -3.05 45.86
N THR A 668 -4.07 -4.29 46.21
CA THR A 668 -5.00 -5.40 46.48
C THR A 668 -5.47 -5.37 47.92
#